data_AF-A0A0L6V199-F1
#
_entry.id   AF-A0A0L6V199-F1
#
_cell.length_a   1.000
_cell.length_b   1.000
_cell.length_c   1.000
_cell.angle_alpha   90.00
_cell.angle_beta   90.00
_cell.angle_gamma   90.00
#
_symmetry.space_group_name_H-M   'P 1'
#
loop_
_entity.id
_entity.type
_entity.pdbx_description
1 polymer ?
#
loop_
_entity_poly.entity_id
_entity_poly.type
_entity_poly.pdbx_seq_one_letter_code
_entity_poly.pdbx_strand_id
1 'polypeptide(L)'
;MLLFKGEKAAKLAEAARLIQLKSTALCKNVIRGVENAGFLDGFQVPIAHRVTYRYYMGVLSFLQEEYDKAEDHLYFAFNNCHRNKQQNRNLIMNYLVPLRLLKGKQPIPGLLSQFSQLSELYQTFITGCREVCLCNFVKLIHRLKLRSHQIPLDCFRTIAYEVEEDVDVDSKLEEVECLLANLISQIRLNALVLLRTVPLHPTNKIWSHLLTQEQQRQILNQLFNALLSQPTSLHPPEIINQFAHVIAHLTKNSPEITLKSSESIVLASLSSDHFPLRLAALQAICVPTLDLDTDFTNPVLQAILLPLISHSNQSQVETALTHLIEFVTFNDVSDLTTWFQPLLQLSLDQNLITSTRSTALECLITLIESQSPSSNSTPSLNWLNPVFHALLTLMAEIDEDEHWSLALDEDDDDDQDAIYVQAEQALDRLTQEVAKSHSDQLFELILSAVQQPLPDSWKAKHALLSVLAATGEGLAESFSNATEHIYHVLQSGFDDAHPRVVYAAIYAIAQLSSPLKISFSTKPVHQQVLSWLLRCLENSSQPRLQAFSAKALINVLWDDGFRKVEVADEMIGPILARLFSLCESNYTDRRSLSNKIRLDALNAIGRLFASVSQQGALAFYDTSISTLRKLVEEVELARTAARSDGSGVNEEEIDETELKIFEAISRLAMTTGEQRFNADADLWAKLMVNALERRPQGQMRILSSLAGLSGGMNAERFVNEGFLAILIDRLVKVCQSQPDISVSALFDEAHEFDDRHWESVVIGEQTYGIKSTELADKELSIKTLILLANNIGAWLIPHCDQIVAAVIPLLNFSDEVRESVMTLLPLLVQSAKASGMSAQQVEGVSTSFCNSITLTFSVEPLNSSNLADSLLMTWAECVGHQAPAEEETALYGDLACLEDLGGDPSRVDVEPS
;
A
#
# COMPACT_ATOMS: atom_id res chain seq x y z
N MET A 1 -36.46 36.64 17.57
CA MET A 1 -35.21 37.25 18.09
C MET A 1 -34.31 36.30 18.89
N LEU A 2 -34.82 35.23 19.53
CA LEU A 2 -33.98 34.21 20.19
C LEU A 2 -33.45 33.12 19.22
N LEU A 3 -34.20 32.77 18.17
CA LEU A 3 -33.73 31.86 17.10
C LEU A 3 -32.56 32.44 16.28
N PHE A 4 -32.56 33.76 16.04
CA PHE A 4 -31.47 34.49 15.38
C PHE A 4 -30.19 34.65 16.22
N LYS A 5 -30.21 34.28 17.52
CA LYS A 5 -29.00 34.27 18.38
C LYS A 5 -28.31 32.91 18.39
N GLY A 6 -29.05 31.82 18.15
CA GLY A 6 -28.52 30.45 18.13
C GLY A 6 -27.64 30.16 16.91
N GLU A 7 -28.10 30.55 15.73
CA GLU A 7 -27.38 30.37 14.46
C GLU A 7 -26.03 31.14 14.44
N LYS A 8 -25.99 32.28 15.11
CA LYS A 8 -24.82 33.16 15.26
C LYS A 8 -23.77 32.59 16.21
N ALA A 9 -24.20 31.96 17.29
CA ALA A 9 -23.31 31.28 18.24
C ALA A 9 -22.81 29.94 17.69
N ALA A 10 -23.64 29.22 16.91
CA ALA A 10 -23.28 27.97 16.26
C ALA A 10 -22.13 28.16 15.26
N LYS A 11 -22.18 29.17 14.38
CA LYS A 11 -21.11 29.46 13.41
C LYS A 11 -19.78 29.86 14.06
N LEU A 12 -19.82 30.53 15.21
CA LEU A 12 -18.64 30.88 16.01
C LEU A 12 -18.05 29.66 16.75
N ALA A 13 -18.90 28.75 17.23
CA ALA A 13 -18.48 27.49 17.84
C ALA A 13 -17.91 26.51 16.79
N GLU A 14 -18.50 26.47 15.61
CA GLU A 14 -18.04 25.69 14.46
C GLU A 14 -16.69 26.21 13.94
N ALA A 15 -16.52 27.53 13.82
CA ALA A 15 -15.22 28.14 13.50
C ALA A 15 -14.16 27.81 14.57
N ALA A 16 -14.50 27.89 15.86
CA ALA A 16 -13.57 27.52 16.95
C ALA A 16 -13.20 26.03 16.94
N ARG A 17 -14.12 25.15 16.54
CA ARG A 17 -13.92 23.70 16.44
C ARG A 17 -13.07 23.33 15.22
N LEU A 18 -13.27 24.01 14.09
CA LEU A 18 -12.46 23.83 12.87
C LEU A 18 -11.03 24.36 13.02
N ILE A 19 -10.83 25.44 13.79
CA ILE A 19 -9.49 25.97 14.10
C ILE A 19 -8.71 25.05 15.06
N GLN A 20 -9.40 24.28 15.92
CA GLN A 20 -8.77 23.22 16.72
C GLN A 20 -8.27 22.04 15.86
N LEU A 21 -8.79 21.86 14.64
CA LEU A 21 -8.45 20.76 13.73
C LEU A 21 -7.33 21.10 12.73
N LYS A 22 -6.61 22.22 12.92
CA LYS A 22 -5.44 22.67 12.11
C LYS A 22 -5.64 22.79 10.59
N SER A 23 -6.85 22.65 10.03
CA SER A 23 -7.10 22.88 8.60
C SER A 23 -7.20 24.38 8.26
N THR A 24 -6.12 24.96 7.75
CA THR A 24 -6.00 26.40 7.44
C THR A 24 -6.85 26.84 6.23
N ALA A 25 -7.13 25.92 5.29
CA ALA A 25 -7.89 26.19 4.07
C ALA A 25 -9.40 26.36 4.32
N LEU A 26 -9.99 25.50 5.16
CA LEU A 26 -11.42 25.57 5.52
C LEU A 26 -11.77 26.78 6.38
N CYS A 27 -10.81 27.25 7.20
CA CYS A 27 -10.99 28.44 8.04
C CYS A 27 -11.20 29.72 7.21
N LYS A 28 -10.56 29.85 6.03
CA LYS A 28 -10.70 31.02 5.15
C LYS A 28 -12.14 31.21 4.64
N ASN A 29 -12.84 30.13 4.31
CA ASN A 29 -14.23 30.19 3.82
C ASN A 29 -15.22 30.61 4.92
N VAL A 30 -14.99 30.15 6.16
CA VAL A 30 -15.82 30.52 7.31
C VAL A 30 -15.54 31.95 7.78
N ILE A 31 -14.27 32.38 7.80
CA ILE A 31 -13.87 33.76 8.11
C ILE A 31 -14.51 34.74 7.13
N ARG A 32 -14.44 34.44 5.83
CA ARG A 32 -15.09 35.23 4.79
C ARG A 32 -16.61 35.26 4.95
N GLY A 33 -17.22 34.16 5.42
CA GLY A 33 -18.64 34.10 5.79
C GLY A 33 -19.02 34.96 7.00
N VAL A 34 -18.14 35.11 8.00
CA VAL A 34 -18.34 35.97 9.18
C VAL A 34 -18.11 37.45 8.85
N GLU A 35 -17.11 37.75 8.03
CA GLU A 35 -16.80 39.10 7.53
C GLU A 35 -17.89 39.62 6.59
N ASN A 36 -18.34 38.80 5.63
CA ASN A 36 -19.43 39.15 4.70
C ASN A 36 -20.77 39.38 5.41
N ALA A 37 -20.98 38.78 6.58
CA ALA A 37 -22.21 38.93 7.34
C ALA A 37 -22.19 40.13 8.32
N GLY A 38 -21.16 40.99 8.27
CA GLY A 38 -21.10 42.26 8.99
C GLY A 38 -21.09 42.12 10.51
N PHE A 39 -20.60 41.00 11.05
CA PHE A 39 -20.79 40.60 12.45
C PHE A 39 -20.03 41.42 13.50
N LEU A 40 -19.07 42.24 13.11
CA LEU A 40 -18.06 42.79 14.03
C LEU A 40 -18.24 44.28 14.34
N ASP A 41 -19.02 45.01 13.54
CA ASP A 41 -19.25 46.44 13.73
C ASP A 41 -20.63 46.71 14.35
N GLY A 42 -20.72 46.58 15.68
CA GLY A 42 -21.88 47.03 16.43
C GLY A 42 -21.99 46.49 17.86
N PHE A 43 -22.55 47.31 18.75
CA PHE A 43 -22.74 47.14 20.21
C PHE A 43 -23.54 45.88 20.68
N GLN A 44 -23.72 44.84 19.86
CA GLN A 44 -24.61 43.70 20.18
C GLN A 44 -23.92 42.37 20.48
N VAL A 45 -22.59 42.23 20.34
CA VAL A 45 -21.86 41.00 20.69
C VAL A 45 -21.15 41.15 22.04
N PRO A 46 -21.41 40.26 23.03
CA PRO A 46 -20.72 40.31 24.33
C PRO A 46 -19.20 40.23 24.19
N ILE A 47 -18.48 40.98 25.04
CA ILE A 47 -17.01 41.10 25.00
C ILE A 47 -16.32 39.72 25.04
N ALA A 48 -16.90 38.75 25.75
CA ALA A 48 -16.37 37.39 25.86
C ALA A 48 -16.27 36.69 24.49
N HIS A 49 -17.31 36.76 23.66
CA HIS A 49 -17.30 36.14 22.32
C HIS A 49 -16.34 36.86 21.37
N ARG A 50 -16.20 38.18 21.51
CA ARG A 50 -15.21 38.97 20.75
C ARG A 50 -13.79 38.61 21.12
N VAL A 51 -13.51 38.37 22.41
CA VAL A 51 -12.20 37.91 22.88
C VAL A 51 -11.87 36.53 22.32
N THR A 52 -12.83 35.59 22.33
CA THR A 52 -12.65 34.25 21.75
C THR A 52 -12.37 34.32 20.24
N TYR A 53 -13.16 35.09 19.49
CA TYR A 53 -12.94 35.28 18.06
C TYR A 53 -11.58 35.92 17.74
N ARG A 54 -11.22 36.99 18.46
CA ARG A 54 -9.95 37.70 18.26
C ARG A 54 -8.74 36.84 18.67
N TYR A 55 -8.88 35.97 19.67
CA TYR A 55 -7.84 34.98 20.00
C TYR A 55 -7.60 34.02 18.83
N TYR A 56 -8.65 33.39 18.29
CA TYR A 56 -8.51 32.43 17.19
C TYR A 56 -8.03 33.08 15.89
N MET A 57 -8.51 34.28 15.55
CA MET A 57 -7.97 35.06 14.42
C MET A 57 -6.49 35.38 14.63
N GLY A 58 -6.10 35.70 15.87
CA GLY A 58 -4.71 35.95 16.23
C GLY A 58 -3.82 34.71 16.07
N VAL A 59 -4.30 33.54 16.48
CA VAL A 59 -3.59 32.26 16.28
C VAL A 59 -3.52 31.88 14.81
N LEU A 60 -4.59 32.11 14.05
CA LEU A 60 -4.61 31.82 12.61
C LEU A 60 -3.67 32.75 11.82
N SER A 61 -3.68 34.05 12.11
CA SER A 61 -2.70 34.99 11.55
C SER A 61 -1.27 34.68 11.98
N PHE A 62 -1.08 34.17 13.21
CA PHE A 62 0.23 33.70 13.68
C PHE A 62 0.72 32.50 12.86
N LEU A 63 -0.15 31.53 12.58
CA LEU A 63 0.16 30.35 11.75
C LEU A 63 0.36 30.68 10.26
N GLN A 64 -0.22 31.80 9.79
CA GLN A 64 -0.06 32.30 8.42
C GLN A 64 1.09 33.31 8.28
N GLU A 65 1.92 33.46 9.31
CA GLU A 65 3.05 34.39 9.36
C GLU A 65 2.68 35.88 9.20
N GLU A 66 1.40 36.23 9.36
CA GLU A 66 0.93 37.63 9.36
C GLU A 66 1.07 38.24 10.76
N TYR A 67 2.31 38.41 11.22
CA TYR A 67 2.61 38.70 12.63
C TYR A 67 2.05 40.03 13.16
N ASP A 68 1.94 41.07 12.33
CA ASP A 68 1.34 42.35 12.75
C ASP A 68 -0.14 42.22 13.07
N LYS A 69 -0.88 41.56 12.18
CA LYS A 69 -2.30 41.30 12.38
C LYS A 69 -2.49 40.36 13.57
N ALA A 70 -1.66 39.33 13.69
CA ALA A 70 -1.68 38.43 14.85
C ALA A 70 -1.46 39.20 16.17
N GLU A 71 -0.54 40.18 16.19
CA GLU A 71 -0.32 41.06 17.34
C GLU A 71 -1.59 41.82 17.71
N ASP A 72 -2.21 42.50 16.74
CA ASP A 72 -3.41 43.31 16.96
C ASP A 72 -4.58 42.47 17.50
N HIS A 73 -4.78 41.30 16.92
CA HIS A 73 -5.83 40.36 17.31
C HIS A 73 -5.60 39.79 18.72
N LEU A 74 -4.40 39.30 19.03
CA LEU A 74 -4.05 38.73 20.33
C LEU A 74 -3.97 39.80 21.43
N TYR A 75 -3.45 40.99 21.12
CA TYR A 75 -3.39 42.11 22.04
C TYR A 75 -4.78 42.61 22.42
N PHE A 76 -5.69 42.69 21.45
CA PHE A 76 -7.11 42.97 21.71
C PHE A 76 -7.73 41.91 22.62
N ALA A 77 -7.50 40.62 22.34
CA ALA A 77 -8.02 39.51 23.14
C ALA A 77 -7.51 39.57 24.59
N PHE A 78 -6.22 39.87 24.79
CA PHE A 78 -5.61 39.95 26.11
C PHE A 78 -6.17 41.10 26.96
N ASN A 79 -6.29 42.30 26.37
CA ASN A 79 -6.77 43.50 27.07
C ASN A 79 -8.24 43.41 27.48
N ASN A 80 -9.04 42.69 26.71
CA ASN A 80 -10.48 42.54 26.96
C ASN A 80 -10.82 41.22 27.70
N CYS A 81 -9.84 40.35 27.96
CA CYS A 81 -10.01 39.15 28.75
C CYS A 81 -10.12 39.47 30.24
N HIS A 82 -11.13 38.92 30.92
CA HIS A 82 -11.43 39.19 32.33
C HIS A 82 -10.25 38.81 33.24
N ARG A 83 -9.86 39.70 34.17
CA ARG A 83 -8.69 39.52 35.04
C ARG A 83 -8.70 38.24 35.88
N ASN A 84 -9.90 37.74 36.24
CA ASN A 84 -10.06 36.51 37.03
C ASN A 84 -9.98 35.20 36.19
N LYS A 85 -9.82 35.27 34.86
CA LYS A 85 -9.72 34.08 33.97
C LYS A 85 -8.26 33.84 33.56
N GLN A 86 -7.46 33.39 34.53
CA GLN A 86 -6.01 33.19 34.35
C GLN A 86 -5.68 32.20 33.23
N GLN A 87 -6.40 31.08 33.14
CA GLN A 87 -6.19 30.07 32.08
C GLN A 87 -6.32 30.64 30.67
N ASN A 88 -7.33 31.49 30.43
CA ASN A 88 -7.54 32.12 29.12
C ASN A 88 -6.47 33.18 28.81
N ARG A 89 -6.00 33.92 29.83
CA ARG A 89 -4.91 34.87 29.68
C ARG A 89 -3.59 34.15 29.37
N ASN A 90 -3.35 32.98 29.97
CA ASN A 90 -2.20 32.13 29.67
C ASN A 90 -2.22 31.65 28.22
N LEU A 91 -3.37 31.16 27.74
CA LEU A 91 -3.54 30.73 26.34
C LEU A 91 -3.22 31.86 25.35
N ILE A 92 -3.70 33.08 25.61
CA ILE A 92 -3.40 34.24 24.75
C ILE A 92 -1.90 34.59 24.82
N MET A 93 -1.29 34.53 26.01
CA MET A 93 0.12 34.86 26.22
C MET A 93 1.08 33.85 25.59
N ASN A 94 0.68 32.57 25.45
CA ASN A 94 1.47 31.55 24.76
C ASN A 94 1.80 31.94 23.31
N TYR A 95 0.95 32.74 22.66
CA TYR A 95 1.18 33.24 21.31
C TYR A 95 1.69 34.69 21.30
N LEU A 96 1.20 35.55 22.20
CA LEU A 96 1.57 36.96 22.23
C LEU A 96 3.02 37.20 22.70
N VAL A 97 3.54 36.37 23.64
CA VAL A 97 4.91 36.52 24.14
C VAL A 97 5.95 36.14 23.07
N PRO A 98 5.87 34.97 22.41
CA PRO A 98 6.78 34.64 21.31
C PRO A 98 6.67 35.63 20.15
N LEU A 99 5.46 36.07 19.81
CA LEU A 99 5.24 37.05 18.76
C LEU A 99 5.93 38.40 19.04
N ARG A 100 5.85 38.90 20.28
CA ARG A 100 6.55 40.14 20.66
C ARG A 100 8.05 39.96 20.80
N LEU A 101 8.51 38.79 21.21
CA LEU A 101 9.93 38.43 21.22
C LEU A 101 10.51 38.38 19.80
N LEU A 102 9.78 37.80 18.84
CA LEU A 102 10.14 37.80 17.41
C LEU A 102 10.31 39.23 16.86
N LYS A 103 9.49 40.18 17.34
CA LYS A 103 9.56 41.61 16.97
C LYS A 103 10.54 42.44 17.83
N GLY A 104 11.40 41.79 18.62
CA GLY A 104 12.41 42.46 19.44
C GLY A 104 11.89 43.21 20.68
N LYS A 105 10.59 43.10 21.01
CA LYS A 105 9.97 43.78 22.17
C LYS A 105 10.07 42.90 23.41
N GLN A 106 10.82 43.34 24.42
CA GLN A 106 11.04 42.56 25.63
C GLN A 106 9.81 42.52 26.57
N PRO A 107 9.49 41.37 27.18
CA PRO A 107 8.49 41.27 28.24
C PRO A 107 8.97 42.01 29.50
N ILE A 108 8.08 42.79 30.12
CA ILE A 108 8.38 43.42 31.42
C ILE A 108 8.61 42.29 32.45
N PRO A 109 9.74 42.26 33.20
CA PRO A 109 10.07 41.16 34.10
C PRO A 109 8.99 40.84 35.14
N GLY A 110 8.29 41.87 35.62
CA GLY A 110 7.17 41.72 36.56
C GLY A 110 5.87 41.19 35.95
N LEU A 111 5.74 41.18 34.62
CA LEU A 111 4.63 40.58 33.90
C LEU A 111 4.94 39.12 33.54
N LEU A 112 6.19 38.82 33.15
CA LEU A 112 6.63 37.46 32.82
C LEU A 112 6.64 36.54 34.07
N SER A 113 7.01 37.08 35.23
CA SER A 113 7.01 36.34 36.51
C SER A 113 5.61 35.94 36.99
N GLN A 114 4.54 36.52 36.42
CA GLN A 114 3.16 36.13 36.71
C GLN A 114 2.73 34.86 35.94
N PHE A 115 3.55 34.39 34.99
CA PHE A 115 3.28 33.23 34.14
C PHE A 115 4.44 32.22 34.25
N SER A 116 4.41 31.38 35.28
CA SER A 116 5.53 30.48 35.65
C SER A 116 6.01 29.57 34.52
N GLN A 117 5.11 28.94 33.76
CA GLN A 117 5.46 28.06 32.63
C GLN A 117 6.16 28.80 31.48
N LEU A 118 5.71 30.02 31.14
CA LEU A 118 6.32 30.83 30.08
C LEU A 118 7.65 31.44 30.51
N SER A 119 7.76 31.80 31.79
CA SER A 119 9.03 32.23 32.35
C SER A 119 10.05 31.10 32.26
N GLU A 120 9.73 29.88 32.67
CA GLU A 120 10.67 28.75 32.63
C GLU A 120 11.11 28.39 31.19
N LEU A 121 10.20 28.46 30.22
CA LEU A 121 10.47 28.20 28.81
C LEU A 121 11.34 29.27 28.14
N TYR A 122 11.07 30.55 28.38
CA TYR A 122 11.73 31.65 27.66
C TYR A 122 12.80 32.37 28.46
N GLN A 123 12.97 32.13 29.78
CA GLN A 123 13.99 32.82 30.58
C GLN A 123 15.40 32.53 30.05
N THR A 124 15.71 31.27 29.73
CA THR A 124 17.01 30.86 29.20
C THR A 124 17.26 31.46 27.81
N PHE A 125 16.22 31.56 26.98
CA PHE A 125 16.26 32.20 25.66
C PHE A 125 16.44 33.72 25.77
N ILE A 126 15.69 34.41 26.64
CA ILE A 126 15.78 35.87 26.87
C ILE A 126 17.15 36.24 27.45
N THR A 127 17.69 35.41 28.35
CA THR A 127 19.03 35.60 28.94
C THR A 127 20.12 35.28 27.91
N GLY A 128 19.92 34.27 27.06
CA GLY A 128 20.80 33.90 25.96
C GLY A 128 20.83 34.95 24.83
N CYS A 129 19.69 35.53 24.44
CA CYS A 129 19.63 36.64 23.48
C CYS A 129 20.37 37.90 24.00
N ARG A 130 20.37 38.11 25.32
CA ARG A 130 21.13 39.17 26.01
C ARG A 130 22.64 39.00 25.82
N GLU A 131 23.14 37.77 25.84
CA GLU A 131 24.55 37.46 25.62
C GLU A 131 24.91 37.34 24.14
N VAL A 132 24.02 36.83 23.28
CA VAL A 132 24.32 36.53 21.87
C VAL A 132 24.24 37.77 20.98
N CYS A 133 23.24 38.66 21.12
CA CYS A 133 23.17 39.88 20.29
C CYS A 133 24.28 40.89 20.64
N LEU A 134 24.51 41.14 21.93
CA LEU A 134 25.55 42.08 22.38
C LEU A 134 26.96 41.48 22.23
N CYS A 135 27.17 40.19 22.53
CA CYS A 135 28.49 39.59 22.29
C CYS A 135 28.77 39.39 20.80
N ASN A 136 27.80 39.07 19.93
CA ASN A 136 28.10 38.91 18.51
C ASN A 136 28.39 40.25 17.84
N PHE A 137 27.70 41.33 18.22
CA PHE A 137 27.99 42.67 17.73
C PHE A 137 29.35 43.21 18.25
N VAL A 138 29.64 43.00 19.54
CA VAL A 138 30.93 43.38 20.14
C VAL A 138 32.07 42.49 19.64
N LYS A 139 31.88 41.18 19.43
CA LYS A 139 32.88 40.26 18.84
C LYS A 139 33.11 40.54 17.36
N LEU A 140 32.09 40.97 16.60
CA LEU A 140 32.22 41.42 15.22
C LEU A 140 33.06 42.70 15.15
N ILE A 141 32.77 43.71 15.97
CA ILE A 141 33.57 44.94 16.09
C ILE A 141 35.00 44.65 16.55
N HIS A 142 35.19 43.69 17.47
CA HIS A 142 36.52 43.32 17.96
C HIS A 142 37.35 42.53 16.93
N ARG A 143 36.70 41.71 16.09
CA ARG A 143 37.35 40.96 14.99
C ARG A 143 37.63 41.82 13.76
N LEU A 144 36.85 42.88 13.53
CA LEU A 144 37.07 43.88 12.48
C LEU A 144 38.24 44.84 12.74
N LYS A 145 38.92 44.75 13.90
CA LYS A 145 40.15 45.50 14.19
C LYS A 145 41.38 45.03 13.40
N LEU A 146 41.30 43.91 12.67
CA LEU A 146 42.36 43.46 11.79
C LEU A 146 42.23 44.16 10.43
N ARG A 147 43.21 45.02 10.15
CA ARG A 147 43.26 45.97 9.04
C ARG A 147 43.08 45.32 7.66
N SER A 148 41.87 45.32 7.10
CA SER A 148 41.67 45.21 5.64
C SER A 148 40.26 45.58 5.14
N HIS A 149 39.51 46.49 5.76
CA HIS A 149 38.18 46.86 5.25
C HIS A 149 38.04 48.36 4.93
N GLN A 150 37.39 48.64 3.79
CA GLN A 150 37.27 49.94 3.11
C GLN A 150 36.02 50.75 3.54
N ILE A 151 35.52 50.56 4.77
CA ILE A 151 34.38 51.36 5.27
C ILE A 151 34.79 52.03 6.60
N PRO A 152 34.61 53.36 6.74
CA PRO A 152 34.97 54.09 7.97
C PRO A 152 34.17 53.59 9.18
N LEU A 153 34.87 53.45 10.32
CA LEU A 153 34.31 52.97 11.59
C LEU A 153 33.18 53.88 12.13
N ASP A 154 33.16 55.14 11.69
CA ASP A 154 32.15 56.12 12.06
C ASP A 154 30.78 55.82 11.44
N CYS A 155 30.72 55.21 10.24
CA CYS A 155 29.45 54.81 9.62
C CYS A 155 28.73 53.72 10.44
N PHE A 156 29.47 52.82 11.07
CA PHE A 156 28.92 51.77 11.94
C PHE A 156 28.44 52.31 13.30
N ARG A 157 29.01 53.42 13.77
CA ARG A 157 28.56 54.10 14.99
C ARG A 157 27.23 54.83 14.78
N THR A 158 27.02 55.42 13.61
CA THR A 158 25.77 56.10 13.26
C THR A 158 24.60 55.12 13.23
N ILE A 159 24.79 53.95 12.63
CA ILE A 159 23.76 52.88 12.55
C ILE A 159 23.45 52.31 13.95
N ALA A 160 24.46 52.12 14.80
CA ALA A 160 24.25 51.61 16.16
C ALA A 160 23.53 52.61 17.08
N TYR A 161 23.74 53.92 16.90
CA TYR A 161 23.03 54.95 17.66
C TYR A 161 21.59 55.18 17.14
N GLU A 162 21.34 55.05 15.84
CA GLU A 162 19.99 55.21 15.27
C GLU A 162 19.07 53.98 15.45
N VAL A 163 19.57 52.87 15.99
CA VAL A 163 18.74 51.68 16.35
C VAL A 163 18.15 51.81 17.76
N GLU A 164 18.67 52.69 18.62
CA GLU A 164 18.11 52.88 19.96
C GLU A 164 16.86 53.78 20.00
N GLU A 165 16.58 54.59 18.97
CA GLU A 165 15.57 55.67 19.08
C GLU A 165 14.34 55.61 18.14
N ASP A 166 14.19 54.71 17.16
CA ASP A 166 12.99 54.73 16.29
C ASP A 166 12.42 53.35 15.85
N VAL A 167 11.13 53.37 15.48
CA VAL A 167 10.13 52.29 15.65
C VAL A 167 10.01 51.24 14.52
N ASP A 168 10.74 51.34 13.40
CA ASP A 168 10.63 50.36 12.30
C ASP A 168 11.80 49.35 12.28
N VAL A 169 11.53 48.14 12.77
CA VAL A 169 12.48 47.02 12.86
C VAL A 169 12.59 46.27 11.52
N ASP A 170 11.52 46.22 10.72
CA ASP A 170 11.46 45.40 9.50
C ASP A 170 12.28 45.99 8.34
N SER A 171 12.29 47.33 8.18
CA SER A 171 13.14 48.03 7.19
C SER A 171 14.64 47.87 7.48
N LYS A 172 15.03 47.74 8.75
CA LYS A 172 16.44 47.53 9.14
C LYS A 172 16.84 46.05 9.14
N LEU A 173 15.88 45.13 9.31
CA LEU A 173 16.11 43.70 9.07
C LEU A 173 16.41 43.47 7.60
N GLU A 174 15.65 44.08 6.69
CA GLU A 174 15.92 44.06 5.25
C GLU A 174 17.27 44.70 4.90
N GLU A 175 17.69 45.79 5.57
CA GLU A 175 19.04 46.37 5.38
C GLU A 175 20.16 45.49 5.93
N VAL A 176 19.97 44.82 7.07
CA VAL A 176 20.92 43.86 7.64
C VAL A 176 20.98 42.59 6.79
N GLU A 177 19.85 42.11 6.27
CA GLU A 177 19.75 41.01 5.31
C GLU A 177 20.37 41.39 3.97
N CYS A 178 20.21 42.63 3.50
CA CYS A 178 20.84 43.13 2.28
C CYS A 178 22.35 43.37 2.49
N LEU A 179 22.80 43.78 3.67
CA LEU A 179 24.21 43.85 4.06
C LEU A 179 24.82 42.44 4.17
N LEU A 180 24.12 41.48 4.77
CA LEU A 180 24.51 40.07 4.80
C LEU A 180 24.55 39.50 3.38
N ALA A 181 23.53 39.73 2.55
CA ALA A 181 23.48 39.32 1.15
C ALA A 181 24.63 39.94 0.33
N ASN A 182 24.97 41.21 0.57
CA ASN A 182 26.13 41.86 -0.05
C ASN A 182 27.48 41.31 0.46
N LEU A 183 27.60 40.99 1.74
CA LEU A 183 28.79 40.35 2.32
C LEU A 183 28.96 38.90 1.86
N ILE A 184 27.85 38.20 1.62
CA ILE A 184 27.78 36.86 1.02
C ILE A 184 28.14 36.95 -0.47
N SER A 185 27.54 37.89 -1.21
CA SER A 185 27.84 38.16 -2.63
C SER A 185 29.29 38.57 -2.87
N GLN A 186 29.96 39.18 -1.88
CA GLN A 186 31.37 39.57 -1.95
C GLN A 186 32.32 38.55 -1.32
N ILE A 187 31.81 37.42 -0.81
CA ILE A 187 32.64 36.33 -0.25
C ILE A 187 33.49 36.82 0.95
N ARG A 188 32.93 37.68 1.81
CA ARG A 188 33.65 38.28 2.95
C ARG A 188 33.31 37.67 4.32
N LEU A 189 32.35 36.75 4.37
CA LEU A 189 31.97 35.99 5.57
C LEU A 189 32.57 34.59 5.54
N ASN A 190 33.12 34.14 6.67
CA ASN A 190 33.62 32.77 6.81
C ASN A 190 32.43 31.79 6.79
N ALA A 191 32.51 30.74 5.99
CA ALA A 191 31.42 29.81 5.70
C ALA A 191 30.80 29.16 6.97
N LEU A 192 31.62 28.94 8.01
CA LEU A 192 31.16 28.45 9.33
C LEU A 192 30.31 29.46 10.12
N VAL A 193 30.49 30.75 9.86
CA VAL A 193 29.64 31.81 10.44
C VAL A 193 28.28 31.81 9.76
N LEU A 194 28.26 31.58 8.44
CA LEU A 194 27.07 31.56 7.59
C LEU A 194 26.08 30.45 8.01
N LEU A 195 26.58 29.23 8.26
CA LEU A 195 25.79 28.09 8.80
C LEU A 195 25.21 28.35 10.20
N ARG A 196 25.92 29.10 11.06
CA ARG A 196 25.42 29.45 12.40
C ARG A 196 24.36 30.56 12.39
N THR A 197 24.31 31.36 11.32
CA THR A 197 23.46 32.56 11.24
C THR A 197 22.26 32.39 10.31
N VAL A 198 22.35 31.52 9.30
CA VAL A 198 21.31 31.34 8.27
C VAL A 198 21.04 29.84 8.12
N PRO A 199 19.87 29.32 8.54
CA PRO A 199 19.53 27.91 8.33
C PRO A 199 19.38 27.65 6.84
N LEU A 200 20.20 26.75 6.29
CA LEU A 200 20.15 26.34 4.88
C LEU A 200 19.00 25.34 4.69
N HIS A 201 17.77 25.85 4.60
CA HIS A 201 16.55 25.07 4.37
C HIS A 201 15.78 25.65 3.16
N PRO A 202 15.06 24.84 2.35
CA PRO A 202 14.27 25.31 1.20
C PRO A 202 13.28 26.43 1.51
N THR A 203 12.75 26.46 2.73
CA THR A 203 11.83 27.51 3.20
C THR A 203 12.54 28.83 3.51
N ASN A 204 13.88 28.86 3.50
CA ASN A 204 14.65 30.08 3.70
C ASN A 204 14.70 30.90 2.40
N LYS A 205 13.92 31.98 2.37
CA LYS A 205 13.81 32.91 1.24
C LYS A 205 15.17 33.47 0.78
N ILE A 206 16.18 33.52 1.66
CA ILE A 206 17.53 33.97 1.30
C ILE A 206 18.24 32.96 0.39
N TRP A 207 18.12 31.66 0.71
CA TRP A 207 18.74 30.61 -0.09
C TRP A 207 18.01 30.41 -1.42
N SER A 208 16.68 30.35 -1.41
CA SER A 208 15.88 30.02 -2.60
C SER A 208 15.56 31.20 -3.53
N HIS A 209 15.44 32.44 -3.02
CA HIS A 209 14.99 33.59 -3.82
C HIS A 209 16.03 34.70 -4.01
N LEU A 210 17.01 34.86 -3.11
CA LEU A 210 17.96 35.99 -3.13
C LEU A 210 19.35 35.65 -3.69
N LEU A 211 19.77 34.39 -3.67
CA LEU A 211 21.07 33.96 -4.19
C LEU A 211 20.92 33.38 -5.60
N THR A 212 21.84 33.73 -6.51
CA THR A 212 21.91 33.09 -7.84
C THR A 212 22.48 31.67 -7.71
N GLN A 213 22.18 30.79 -8.67
CA GLN A 213 22.72 29.42 -8.70
C GLN A 213 24.26 29.39 -8.63
N GLU A 214 24.93 30.36 -9.26
CA GLU A 214 26.39 30.47 -9.23
C GLU A 214 26.92 30.90 -7.85
N GLN A 215 26.18 31.73 -7.12
CA GLN A 215 26.51 32.12 -5.75
C GLN A 215 26.28 30.96 -4.77
N GLN A 216 25.16 30.24 -4.89
CA GLN A 216 24.91 29.02 -4.12
C GLN A 216 26.06 28.02 -4.31
N ARG A 217 26.48 27.78 -5.56
CA ARG A 217 27.60 26.90 -5.89
C ARG A 217 28.92 27.33 -5.24
N GLN A 218 29.24 28.62 -5.25
CA GLN A 218 30.47 29.13 -4.62
C GLN A 218 30.44 29.01 -3.10
N ILE A 219 29.30 29.27 -2.45
CA ILE A 219 29.11 29.11 -1.01
C ILE A 219 29.28 27.64 -0.61
N LEU A 220 28.69 26.71 -1.36
CA LEU A 220 28.82 25.27 -1.12
C LEU A 220 30.27 24.81 -1.25
N ASN A 221 30.98 25.24 -2.29
CA ASN A 221 32.39 24.92 -2.47
C ASN A 221 33.28 25.45 -1.32
N GLN A 222 32.95 26.61 -0.74
CA GLN A 222 33.69 27.14 0.40
C GLN A 222 33.36 26.45 1.72
N LEU A 223 32.08 26.12 1.94
CA LEU A 223 31.64 25.32 3.09
C LEU A 223 32.34 23.97 3.09
N PHE A 224 32.36 23.32 1.93
CA PHE A 224 33.00 22.05 1.74
C PHE A 224 34.52 22.10 1.99
N ASN A 225 35.22 23.07 1.38
CA ASN A 225 36.65 23.28 1.64
C ASN A 225 36.93 23.61 3.11
N ALA A 226 36.04 24.32 3.80
CA ALA A 226 36.21 24.66 5.22
C ALA A 226 36.00 23.46 6.15
N LEU A 227 35.09 22.54 5.81
CA LEU A 227 34.81 21.31 6.57
C LEU A 227 35.89 20.24 6.36
N LEU A 228 36.46 20.14 5.16
CA LEU A 228 37.54 19.18 4.87
C LEU A 228 38.93 19.64 5.26
N SER A 229 39.18 20.95 5.35
CA SER A 229 40.53 21.49 5.59
C SER A 229 40.94 21.55 7.07
N GLN A 230 40.06 21.23 8.02
CA GLN A 230 40.38 21.29 9.45
C GLN A 230 40.31 19.91 10.14
N PRO A 231 41.26 19.60 11.05
CA PRO A 231 41.30 18.31 11.73
C PRO A 231 40.12 18.14 12.71
N THR A 232 39.09 17.43 12.23
CA THR A 232 38.18 16.44 12.86
C THR A 232 37.59 16.63 14.27
N SER A 233 37.88 17.70 15.03
CA SER A 233 37.46 17.81 16.45
C SER A 233 36.78 19.12 16.87
N LEU A 234 36.43 20.01 15.93
CA LEU A 234 35.95 21.37 16.28
C LEU A 234 34.63 21.81 15.63
N HIS A 235 33.91 20.92 14.93
CA HIS A 235 32.62 21.24 14.33
C HIS A 235 31.45 20.76 15.22
N PRO A 236 30.54 21.66 15.65
CA PRO A 236 29.33 21.28 16.38
C PRO A 236 28.44 20.34 15.55
N PRO A 237 27.80 19.32 16.15
CA PRO A 237 26.93 18.37 15.44
C PRO A 237 25.78 19.05 14.67
N GLU A 238 25.30 20.20 15.14
CA GLU A 238 24.29 21.02 14.46
C GLU A 238 24.74 21.50 13.07
N ILE A 239 26.01 21.85 12.90
CA ILE A 239 26.59 22.32 11.63
C ILE A 239 26.71 21.15 10.64
N ILE A 240 27.05 19.96 11.14
CA ILE A 240 27.17 18.74 10.35
C ILE A 240 25.79 18.27 9.88
N ASN A 241 24.78 18.28 10.75
CA ASN A 241 23.41 17.90 10.41
C ASN A 241 22.76 18.88 9.42
N GLN A 242 23.03 20.18 9.54
CA GLN A 242 22.57 21.17 8.56
C GLN A 242 23.24 20.96 7.19
N PHE A 243 24.53 20.64 7.17
CA PHE A 243 25.24 20.38 5.92
C PHE A 243 24.77 19.08 5.25
N ALA A 244 24.50 18.03 6.04
CA ALA A 244 23.85 16.80 5.60
C ALA A 244 22.50 17.07 4.92
N HIS A 245 21.65 17.90 5.53
CA HIS A 245 20.35 18.27 4.98
C HIS A 245 20.45 19.06 3.65
N VAL A 246 21.47 19.92 3.53
CA VAL A 246 21.73 20.67 2.29
C VAL A 246 22.20 19.77 1.16
N ILE A 247 23.08 18.81 1.46
CA ILE A 247 23.54 17.82 0.49
C ILE A 247 22.34 17.02 -0.04
N ALA A 248 21.49 16.48 0.84
CA ALA A 248 20.30 15.73 0.46
C ALA A 248 19.27 16.57 -0.34
N HIS A 249 19.20 17.88 -0.08
CA HIS A 249 18.28 18.77 -0.78
C HIS A 249 18.77 19.17 -2.18
N LEU A 250 20.08 19.43 -2.32
CA LEU A 250 20.68 19.81 -3.60
C LEU A 250 20.58 18.70 -4.65
N THR A 251 20.64 17.45 -4.22
CA THR A 251 20.48 16.28 -5.08
C THR A 251 19.04 16.04 -5.50
N LYS A 252 18.06 16.35 -4.64
CA LYS A 252 16.63 16.19 -4.95
C LYS A 252 16.07 17.25 -5.92
N ASN A 253 16.58 18.48 -5.87
CA ASN A 253 15.92 19.63 -6.51
C ASN A 253 16.74 20.39 -7.56
N SER A 254 18.00 20.04 -7.84
CA SER A 254 18.85 20.80 -8.77
C SER A 254 19.89 19.94 -9.52
N PRO A 255 19.46 18.99 -10.37
CA PRO A 255 20.36 18.09 -11.11
C PRO A 255 21.32 18.81 -12.07
N GLU A 256 21.02 20.05 -12.49
CA GLU A 256 21.86 20.82 -13.42
C GLU A 256 23.11 21.46 -12.76
N ILE A 257 23.19 21.53 -11.42
CA ILE A 257 24.33 22.15 -10.71
C ILE A 257 25.48 21.14 -10.48
N THR A 258 25.24 19.86 -10.73
CA THR A 258 26.11 18.73 -10.39
C THR A 258 26.78 18.13 -11.61
N LEU A 259 27.98 18.58 -11.97
CA LEU A 259 28.92 17.80 -12.78
C LEU A 259 30.36 18.14 -12.37
N LYS A 260 31.10 17.09 -11.98
CA LYS A 260 32.53 17.02 -11.62
C LYS A 260 33.01 17.60 -10.28
N SER A 261 32.31 18.55 -9.68
CA SER A 261 32.66 19.04 -8.31
C SER A 261 31.98 18.24 -7.21
N SER A 262 30.81 17.64 -7.48
CA SER A 262 29.97 16.90 -6.52
C SER A 262 30.50 15.51 -6.16
N GLU A 263 31.12 14.76 -7.09
CA GLU A 263 31.58 13.40 -6.78
C GLU A 263 32.74 13.40 -5.78
N SER A 264 33.71 14.30 -5.95
CA SER A 264 34.78 14.50 -4.97
C SER A 264 34.24 14.94 -3.60
N ILE A 265 33.09 15.63 -3.60
CA ILE A 265 32.38 16.07 -2.40
C ILE A 265 31.73 14.90 -1.68
N VAL A 266 31.04 14.05 -2.43
CA VAL A 266 30.42 12.83 -1.90
C VAL A 266 31.50 11.90 -1.38
N LEU A 267 32.57 11.62 -2.14
CA LEU A 267 33.67 10.74 -1.71
C LEU A 267 34.34 11.20 -0.42
N ALA A 268 34.60 12.51 -0.28
CA ALA A 268 35.20 13.05 0.93
C ALA A 268 34.22 13.03 2.12
N SER A 269 32.92 13.20 1.86
CA SER A 269 31.87 13.13 2.89
C SER A 269 31.64 11.70 3.38
N LEU A 270 31.68 10.71 2.46
CA LEU A 270 31.72 9.27 2.79
C LEU A 270 32.97 8.92 3.62
N SER A 271 34.11 9.54 3.33
CA SER A 271 35.37 9.35 4.06
C SER A 271 35.44 10.08 5.42
N SER A 272 34.39 10.79 5.83
CA SER A 272 34.40 11.58 7.08
C SER A 272 34.34 10.71 8.33
N ASP A 273 34.79 11.22 9.49
CA ASP A 273 34.66 10.50 10.78
C ASP A 273 33.23 10.53 11.36
N HIS A 274 32.33 11.31 10.77
CA HIS A 274 30.98 11.55 11.29
C HIS A 274 29.93 10.77 10.51
N PHE A 275 29.32 9.76 11.14
CA PHE A 275 28.33 8.90 10.52
C PHE A 275 27.13 9.64 9.86
N PRO A 276 26.52 10.69 10.46
CA PRO A 276 25.44 11.44 9.81
C PRO A 276 25.83 12.11 8.48
N LEU A 277 27.10 12.52 8.35
CA LEU A 277 27.61 13.11 7.10
C LEU A 277 27.78 12.04 6.01
N ARG A 278 28.18 10.82 6.41
CA ARG A 278 28.24 9.69 5.48
C ARG A 278 26.84 9.31 4.99
N LEU A 279 25.84 9.28 5.87
CA LEU A 279 24.45 8.98 5.51
C LEU A 279 23.87 10.00 4.53
N ALA A 280 24.12 11.28 4.75
CA ALA A 280 23.68 12.31 3.81
C ALA A 280 24.39 12.23 2.47
N ALA A 281 25.67 11.82 2.45
CA ALA A 281 26.40 11.57 1.23
C ALA A 281 25.82 10.37 0.45
N LEU A 282 25.40 9.31 1.16
CA LEU A 282 24.68 8.18 0.57
C LEU A 282 23.32 8.62 -0.01
N GLN A 283 22.53 9.37 0.75
CA GLN A 283 21.23 9.86 0.26
C GLN A 283 21.37 10.76 -0.98
N ALA A 284 22.46 11.53 -1.07
CA ALA A 284 22.74 12.37 -2.23
C ALA A 284 22.95 11.57 -3.54
N ILE A 285 23.49 10.35 -3.46
CA ILE A 285 23.73 9.52 -4.64
C ILE A 285 22.56 8.59 -5.00
N CYS A 286 21.47 8.61 -4.22
CA CYS A 286 20.25 7.81 -4.44
C CYS A 286 19.21 8.54 -5.31
N VAL A 287 19.63 9.17 -6.43
CA VAL A 287 18.71 9.89 -7.33
C VAL A 287 18.70 9.25 -8.73
N PRO A 288 17.54 8.77 -9.23
CA PRO A 288 17.45 8.00 -10.49
C PRO A 288 17.93 8.74 -11.75
N THR A 289 17.95 10.08 -11.72
CA THR A 289 18.30 10.93 -12.87
C THR A 289 19.78 11.35 -12.92
N LEU A 290 20.61 10.84 -12.00
CA LEU A 290 22.03 11.20 -11.93
C LEU A 290 22.87 10.23 -12.78
N ASP A 291 23.36 10.71 -13.94
CA ASP A 291 24.47 10.06 -14.65
C ASP A 291 25.78 10.34 -13.89
N LEU A 292 26.23 9.37 -13.10
CA LEU A 292 27.49 9.44 -12.34
C LEU A 292 28.64 8.81 -13.16
N ASP A 293 29.77 9.51 -13.26
CA ASP A 293 30.99 9.02 -13.92
C ASP A 293 31.78 8.07 -12.99
N THR A 294 31.62 8.23 -11.67
CA THR A 294 32.33 7.45 -10.64
C THR A 294 31.47 6.29 -10.10
N ASP A 295 32.07 5.10 -10.02
CA ASP A 295 31.49 3.96 -9.30
C ASP A 295 31.60 4.15 -7.78
N PHE A 296 30.45 4.36 -7.12
CA PHE A 296 30.35 4.57 -5.67
C PHE A 296 30.18 3.28 -4.85
N THR A 297 30.11 2.11 -5.48
CA THR A 297 29.84 0.83 -4.78
C THR A 297 30.89 0.55 -3.70
N ASN A 298 32.18 0.53 -4.03
CA ASN A 298 33.24 0.27 -3.05
C ASN A 298 33.37 1.39 -1.98
N PRO A 299 33.30 2.70 -2.32
CA PRO A 299 33.22 3.75 -1.31
C PRO A 299 32.07 3.58 -0.31
N VAL A 300 30.86 3.25 -0.77
CA VAL A 300 29.69 3.04 0.09
C VAL A 300 29.86 1.80 0.97
N LEU A 301 30.37 0.70 0.40
CA LEU A 301 30.68 -0.53 1.15
C LEU A 301 31.61 -0.26 2.34
N GLN A 302 32.71 0.47 2.11
CA GLN A 302 33.70 0.78 3.15
C GLN A 302 33.22 1.83 4.16
N ALA A 303 32.51 2.86 3.70
CA ALA A 303 32.12 4.00 4.52
C ALA A 303 30.85 3.76 5.34
N ILE A 304 29.90 2.98 4.80
CA ILE A 304 28.58 2.76 5.38
C ILE A 304 28.45 1.31 5.85
N LEU A 305 28.37 0.35 4.93
CA LEU A 305 27.90 -1.01 5.20
C LEU A 305 28.80 -1.77 6.18
N LEU A 306 30.13 -1.78 5.97
CA LEU A 306 31.05 -2.48 6.87
C LEU A 306 31.04 -1.90 8.31
N PRO A 307 31.03 -0.57 8.51
CA PRO A 307 30.85 0.02 9.84
C PRO A 307 29.54 -0.33 10.57
N LEU A 308 28.44 -0.60 9.84
CA LEU A 308 27.12 -0.87 10.45
C LEU A 308 27.15 -2.05 11.42
N ILE A 309 27.94 -3.08 11.12
CA ILE A 309 28.07 -4.30 11.95
C ILE A 309 28.45 -3.99 13.40
N SER A 310 29.22 -2.93 13.63
CA SER A 310 29.72 -2.54 14.94
C SER A 310 29.07 -1.26 15.50
N HIS A 311 28.05 -0.74 14.81
CA HIS A 311 27.47 0.55 15.13
C HIS A 311 26.50 0.43 16.33
N SER A 312 26.64 1.32 17.31
CA SER A 312 25.89 1.22 18.59
C SER A 312 24.47 1.79 18.53
N ASN A 313 24.18 2.67 17.55
CA ASN A 313 22.87 3.32 17.42
C ASN A 313 22.01 2.62 16.37
N GLN A 314 21.05 1.82 16.81
CA GLN A 314 20.18 1.02 15.93
C GLN A 314 19.29 1.85 14.99
N SER A 315 18.74 2.98 15.46
CA SER A 315 17.94 3.87 14.59
C SER A 315 18.76 4.41 13.42
N GLN A 316 20.04 4.71 13.65
CA GLN A 316 20.94 5.12 12.56
C GLN A 316 21.33 3.97 11.63
N VAL A 317 21.39 2.73 12.13
CA VAL A 317 21.62 1.54 11.31
C VAL A 317 20.43 1.31 10.38
N GLU A 318 19.22 1.36 10.91
CA GLU A 318 17.98 1.22 10.14
C GLU A 318 17.86 2.29 9.05
N THR A 319 18.05 3.57 9.38
CA THR A 319 18.08 4.66 8.37
C THR A 319 19.15 4.44 7.30
N ALA A 320 20.33 3.94 7.70
CA ALA A 320 21.39 3.62 6.74
C ALA A 320 20.98 2.52 5.78
N LEU A 321 20.34 1.45 6.28
CA LEU A 321 19.86 0.34 5.48
C LEU A 321 18.75 0.78 4.52
N THR A 322 17.83 1.65 4.94
CA THR A 322 16.81 2.23 4.05
C THR A 322 17.44 3.01 2.90
N HIS A 323 18.45 3.85 3.17
CA HIS A 323 19.18 4.55 2.11
C HIS A 323 20.02 3.59 1.25
N LEU A 324 20.51 2.47 1.80
CA LEU A 324 21.21 1.45 1.02
C LEU A 324 20.26 0.70 0.08
N ILE A 325 19.01 0.44 0.49
CA ILE A 325 17.96 -0.11 -0.38
C ILE A 325 17.76 0.81 -1.57
N GLU A 326 17.52 2.11 -1.34
CA GLU A 326 17.41 3.10 -2.42
C GLU A 326 18.66 3.13 -3.32
N PHE A 327 19.85 3.05 -2.73
CA PHE A 327 21.10 3.05 -3.48
C PHE A 327 21.22 1.86 -4.44
N VAL A 328 20.96 0.64 -3.96
CA VAL A 328 21.10 -0.59 -4.77
C VAL A 328 20.02 -0.71 -5.83
N THR A 329 18.85 -0.09 -5.65
CA THR A 329 17.80 -0.02 -6.67
C THR A 329 18.23 0.77 -7.91
N PHE A 330 19.10 1.77 -7.74
CA PHE A 330 19.52 2.65 -8.84
C PHE A 330 20.95 2.43 -9.33
N ASN A 331 21.76 1.63 -8.64
CA ASN A 331 23.18 1.43 -8.96
C ASN A 331 23.52 -0.07 -9.08
N ASP A 332 24.15 -0.45 -10.20
CA ASP A 332 24.56 -1.83 -10.44
C ASP A 332 25.79 -2.21 -9.60
N VAL A 333 25.67 -3.24 -8.77
CA VAL A 333 26.73 -3.69 -7.84
C VAL A 333 27.41 -4.92 -8.40
N SER A 334 28.64 -4.75 -8.91
CA SER A 334 29.37 -5.82 -9.59
C SER A 334 29.94 -6.92 -8.68
N ASP A 335 30.27 -6.62 -7.42
CA ASP A 335 30.80 -7.60 -6.46
C ASP A 335 29.81 -7.90 -5.33
N LEU A 336 28.84 -8.76 -5.65
CA LEU A 336 27.80 -9.21 -4.72
C LEU A 336 28.34 -9.90 -3.47
N THR A 337 29.45 -10.63 -3.58
CA THR A 337 29.93 -11.50 -2.49
C THR A 337 30.39 -10.68 -1.29
N THR A 338 31.01 -9.52 -1.53
CA THR A 338 31.50 -8.64 -0.46
C THR A 338 30.38 -7.84 0.23
N TRP A 339 29.24 -7.67 -0.44
CA TRP A 339 28.05 -7.03 0.12
C TRP A 339 27.17 -7.99 0.90
N PHE A 340 27.06 -9.26 0.47
CA PHE A 340 26.20 -10.23 1.16
C PHE A 340 26.71 -10.60 2.54
N GLN A 341 28.01 -10.79 2.75
CA GLN A 341 28.53 -11.17 4.06
C GLN A 341 28.09 -10.19 5.19
N PRO A 342 28.29 -8.86 5.08
CA PRO A 342 27.86 -7.93 6.13
C PRO A 342 26.33 -7.86 6.28
N LEU A 343 25.57 -7.92 5.18
CA LEU A 343 24.11 -7.90 5.24
C LEU A 343 23.56 -9.16 5.93
N LEU A 344 24.07 -10.35 5.58
CA LEU A 344 23.73 -11.60 6.25
C LEU A 344 24.06 -11.57 7.74
N GLN A 345 25.21 -10.98 8.11
CA GLN A 345 25.59 -10.83 9.51
C GLN A 345 24.59 -9.94 10.27
N LEU A 346 24.14 -8.84 9.67
CA LEU A 346 23.14 -7.95 10.28
C LEU A 346 21.77 -8.63 10.40
N SER A 347 21.33 -9.37 9.39
CA SER A 347 20.05 -10.08 9.42
C SER A 347 20.02 -11.20 10.47
N LEU A 348 21.14 -11.90 10.69
CA LEU A 348 21.24 -13.01 11.64
C LEU A 348 21.63 -12.59 13.08
N ASP A 349 21.95 -11.32 13.33
CA ASP A 349 22.37 -10.87 14.65
C ASP A 349 21.18 -10.71 15.61
N GLN A 350 21.03 -11.69 16.51
CA GLN A 350 20.01 -11.73 17.56
C GLN A 350 20.09 -10.57 18.56
N ASN A 351 21.16 -9.78 18.57
CA ASN A 351 21.27 -8.59 19.43
C ASN A 351 20.61 -7.34 18.81
N LEU A 352 20.27 -7.38 17.51
CA LEU A 352 19.58 -6.31 16.82
C LEU A 352 18.05 -6.48 16.94
N ILE A 353 17.33 -5.36 16.90
CA ILE A 353 15.86 -5.36 16.85
C ILE A 353 15.36 -5.95 15.53
N THR A 354 14.18 -6.56 15.55
CA THR A 354 13.56 -7.22 14.39
C THR A 354 13.51 -6.30 13.17
N SER A 355 13.12 -5.03 13.34
CA SER A 355 13.02 -4.06 12.23
C SER A 355 14.36 -3.78 11.54
N THR A 356 15.47 -3.75 12.29
CA THR A 356 16.81 -3.57 11.71
C THR A 356 17.23 -4.83 10.95
N ARG A 357 16.97 -6.01 11.51
CA ARG A 357 17.28 -7.30 10.89
C ARG A 357 16.49 -7.50 9.59
N SER A 358 15.22 -7.12 9.59
CA SER A 358 14.34 -7.17 8.43
C SER A 358 14.73 -6.18 7.35
N THR A 359 15.07 -4.94 7.72
CA THR A 359 15.56 -3.95 6.76
C THR A 359 16.89 -4.38 6.13
N ALA A 360 17.77 -5.06 6.89
CA ALA A 360 18.99 -5.64 6.35
C ALA A 360 18.72 -6.80 5.38
N LEU A 361 17.71 -7.62 5.68
CA LEU A 361 17.25 -8.67 4.78
C LEU A 361 16.64 -8.09 3.50
N GLU A 362 15.79 -7.08 3.61
CA GLU A 362 15.22 -6.37 2.46
C GLU A 362 16.32 -5.81 1.56
N CYS A 363 17.31 -5.12 2.13
CA CYS A 363 18.47 -4.63 1.40
C CYS A 363 19.24 -5.73 0.65
N LEU A 364 19.33 -6.93 1.24
CA LEU A 364 19.97 -8.08 0.60
C LEU A 364 19.18 -8.58 -0.60
N ILE A 365 17.85 -8.68 -0.49
CA ILE A 365 16.98 -9.15 -1.56
C ILE A 365 16.85 -8.12 -2.68
N THR A 366 16.65 -6.84 -2.35
CA THR A 366 16.62 -5.75 -3.34
C THR A 366 17.92 -5.70 -4.15
N LEU A 367 19.08 -5.93 -3.51
CA LEU A 367 20.38 -5.99 -4.19
C LEU A 367 20.44 -7.12 -5.24
N ILE A 368 19.74 -8.23 -5.02
CA ILE A 368 19.67 -9.36 -5.96
C ILE A 368 18.71 -9.02 -7.12
N GLU A 369 17.54 -8.46 -6.82
CA GLU A 369 16.52 -8.09 -7.81
C GLU A 369 16.95 -6.95 -8.73
N SER A 370 17.76 -6.02 -8.21
CA SER A 370 18.20 -4.82 -8.95
C SER A 370 19.41 -5.10 -9.86
N GLN A 371 19.86 -6.36 -9.97
CA GLN A 371 20.99 -6.72 -10.82
C GLN A 371 20.66 -6.59 -12.30
N SER A 372 21.64 -6.13 -13.08
CA SER A 372 21.53 -6.14 -14.54
C SER A 372 21.45 -7.57 -15.09
N PRO A 373 20.65 -7.84 -16.15
CA PRO A 373 20.56 -9.17 -16.77
C PRO A 373 21.92 -9.74 -17.24
N SER A 374 22.92 -8.88 -17.52
CA SER A 374 24.27 -9.33 -17.88
C SER A 374 25.04 -9.91 -16.69
N SER A 375 24.79 -9.42 -15.47
CA SER A 375 25.44 -9.88 -14.22
C SER A 375 24.91 -11.26 -13.80
N ASN A 376 23.63 -11.53 -14.10
CA ASN A 376 22.94 -12.80 -13.87
C ASN A 376 23.42 -13.95 -14.77
N SER A 377 24.31 -13.69 -15.73
CA SER A 377 24.86 -14.71 -16.64
C SER A 377 26.12 -15.43 -16.11
N THR A 378 26.55 -15.11 -14.88
CA THR A 378 27.71 -15.77 -14.25
C THR A 378 27.40 -17.23 -13.89
N PRO A 379 28.22 -18.20 -14.31
CA PRO A 379 27.87 -19.64 -14.30
C PRO A 379 27.85 -20.33 -12.92
N SER A 380 28.07 -19.60 -11.82
CA SER A 380 28.02 -20.20 -10.47
C SER A 380 27.67 -19.16 -9.41
N LEU A 381 26.46 -19.25 -8.86
CA LEU A 381 26.00 -18.43 -7.75
C LEU A 381 26.56 -18.95 -6.40
N ASN A 382 27.85 -18.72 -6.14
CA ASN A 382 28.50 -19.19 -4.90
C ASN A 382 27.88 -18.60 -3.63
N TRP A 383 27.20 -17.45 -3.75
CA TRP A 383 26.49 -16.78 -2.68
C TRP A 383 25.09 -17.36 -2.41
N LEU A 384 24.51 -18.14 -3.33
CA LEU A 384 23.14 -18.63 -3.21
C LEU A 384 22.98 -19.54 -1.99
N ASN A 385 23.95 -20.44 -1.79
CA ASN A 385 23.93 -21.39 -0.68
C ASN A 385 23.93 -20.70 0.71
N PRO A 386 24.85 -19.78 1.04
CA PRO A 386 24.82 -19.08 2.32
C PRO A 386 23.58 -18.20 2.51
N VAL A 387 23.07 -17.55 1.46
CA VAL A 387 21.82 -16.76 1.53
C VAL A 387 20.62 -17.66 1.83
N PHE A 388 20.47 -18.77 1.10
CA PHE A 388 19.40 -19.74 1.31
C PHE A 388 19.41 -20.32 2.73
N HIS A 389 20.58 -20.68 3.26
CA HIS A 389 20.69 -21.18 4.64
C HIS A 389 20.40 -20.10 5.70
N ALA A 390 20.73 -18.82 5.42
CA ALA A 390 20.35 -17.73 6.30
C ALA A 390 18.84 -17.54 6.33
N LEU A 391 18.16 -17.56 5.16
CA LEU A 391 16.70 -17.52 5.07
C LEU A 391 16.06 -18.68 5.84
N LEU A 392 16.55 -19.91 5.65
CA LEU A 392 16.10 -21.08 6.43
C LEU A 392 16.27 -20.90 7.94
N THR A 393 17.35 -20.26 8.37
CA THR A 393 17.60 -19.98 9.79
C THR A 393 16.56 -18.99 10.31
N LEU A 394 16.33 -17.89 9.60
CA LEU A 394 15.32 -16.87 9.96
C LEU A 394 13.90 -17.45 9.95
N MET A 395 13.55 -18.29 8.98
CA MET A 395 12.26 -18.99 8.90
C MET A 395 12.05 -19.98 10.06
N ALA A 396 13.13 -20.44 10.70
CA ALA A 396 13.07 -21.30 11.88
C ALA A 396 13.03 -20.52 13.21
N GLU A 397 13.08 -19.18 13.19
CA GLU A 397 12.95 -18.30 14.36
C GLU A 397 11.48 -18.09 14.74
N ILE A 398 10.81 -19.20 15.05
CA ILE A 398 9.40 -19.22 15.41
C ILE A 398 9.27 -19.36 16.94
N ASP A 399 8.53 -18.48 17.59
CA ASP A 399 8.25 -18.60 19.02
C ASP A 399 7.28 -19.76 19.32
N GLU A 400 7.56 -20.50 20.39
CA GLU A 400 6.76 -21.66 20.79
C GLU A 400 5.59 -21.22 21.68
N ASP A 401 4.37 -21.45 21.21
CA ASP A 401 3.15 -21.34 22.00
C ASP A 401 2.44 -22.69 22.09
N GLU A 402 2.31 -23.21 23.32
CA GLU A 402 1.64 -24.47 23.63
C GLU A 402 0.15 -24.47 23.29
N HIS A 403 -0.50 -23.29 23.30
CA HIS A 403 -1.94 -23.14 23.04
C HIS A 403 -2.25 -22.78 21.58
N TRP A 404 -1.22 -22.66 20.73
CA TRP A 404 -1.35 -22.21 19.35
C TRP A 404 -2.40 -22.99 18.55
N SER A 405 -2.48 -24.31 18.76
CA SER A 405 -3.42 -25.19 18.04
C SER A 405 -4.89 -25.07 18.49
N LEU A 406 -5.13 -24.43 19.63
CA LEU A 406 -6.44 -24.31 20.28
C LEU A 406 -7.11 -22.94 20.05
N ALA A 407 -6.37 -21.92 19.60
CA ALA A 407 -6.86 -20.57 19.34
C ALA A 407 -6.97 -20.26 17.84
N LEU A 408 -7.91 -19.37 17.48
CA LEU A 408 -8.09 -18.81 16.13
C LEU A 408 -8.09 -17.26 16.15
N ASP A 409 -7.71 -16.67 17.30
CA ASP A 409 -7.91 -15.24 17.63
C ASP A 409 -6.60 -14.44 17.61
N GLU A 410 -5.50 -14.98 17.08
CA GLU A 410 -4.33 -14.15 16.75
C GLU A 410 -4.69 -13.47 15.43
N ASP A 411 -4.88 -12.15 15.48
CA ASP A 411 -5.08 -11.34 14.28
C ASP A 411 -3.88 -11.58 13.35
N ASP A 412 -4.13 -11.99 12.09
CA ASP A 412 -3.08 -12.22 11.08
C ASP A 412 -2.19 -10.97 10.85
N ASP A 413 -2.59 -9.80 11.38
CA ASP A 413 -1.83 -8.54 11.38
C ASP A 413 -0.61 -8.55 12.33
N ASP A 414 -0.64 -9.26 13.48
CA ASP A 414 0.46 -9.29 14.45
C ASP A 414 1.69 -10.07 13.94
N ASP A 415 1.49 -11.02 13.01
CA ASP A 415 2.55 -11.87 12.45
C ASP A 415 3.20 -11.28 11.18
N GLN A 416 2.62 -10.25 10.54
CA GLN A 416 3.18 -9.66 9.30
C GLN A 416 4.59 -9.08 9.51
N ASP A 417 4.85 -8.55 10.70
CA ASP A 417 6.15 -8.00 11.07
C ASP A 417 7.14 -9.05 11.60
N ALA A 418 6.71 -10.31 11.73
CA ALA A 418 7.55 -11.39 12.24
C ALA A 418 8.67 -11.75 11.23
N ILE A 419 9.88 -11.92 11.75
CA ILE A 419 11.06 -12.17 10.91
C ILE A 419 10.96 -13.44 10.07
N TYR A 420 10.25 -14.47 10.55
CA TYR A 420 10.08 -15.71 9.80
C TYR A 420 9.15 -15.54 8.59
N VAL A 421 8.14 -14.66 8.68
CA VAL A 421 7.23 -14.32 7.57
C VAL A 421 7.97 -13.49 6.53
N GLN A 422 8.73 -12.48 6.97
CA GLN A 422 9.55 -11.67 6.07
C GLN A 422 10.64 -12.50 5.38
N ALA A 423 11.23 -13.49 6.07
CA ALA A 423 12.17 -14.43 5.46
C ALA A 423 11.52 -15.35 4.41
N GLU A 424 10.27 -15.76 4.62
CA GLU A 424 9.51 -16.52 3.64
C GLU A 424 9.22 -15.68 2.37
N GLN A 425 8.76 -14.43 2.54
CA GLN A 425 8.52 -13.50 1.43
C GLN A 425 9.80 -13.17 0.66
N ALA A 426 10.91 -12.98 1.38
CA ALA A 426 12.24 -12.81 0.81
C ALA A 426 12.68 -14.04 -0.01
N LEU A 427 12.34 -15.26 0.43
CA LEU A 427 12.65 -16.49 -0.28
C LEU A 427 11.85 -16.63 -1.58
N ASP A 428 10.56 -16.27 -1.59
CA ASP A 428 9.75 -16.27 -2.81
C ASP A 428 10.34 -15.31 -3.86
N ARG A 429 10.62 -14.06 -3.46
CA ARG A 429 11.29 -13.05 -4.31
C ARG A 429 12.65 -13.52 -4.84
N LEU A 430 13.48 -14.09 -3.96
CA LEU A 430 14.76 -14.70 -4.35
C LEU A 430 14.56 -15.81 -5.39
N THR A 431 13.54 -16.66 -5.20
CA THR A 431 13.23 -17.76 -6.10
C THR A 431 12.84 -17.23 -7.48
N GLN A 432 11.94 -16.25 -7.53
CA GLN A 432 11.49 -15.64 -8.78
C GLN A 432 12.66 -15.02 -9.57
N GLU A 433 13.63 -14.40 -8.91
CA GLU A 433 14.79 -13.83 -9.59
C GLU A 433 15.80 -14.89 -10.03
N VAL A 434 16.15 -15.83 -9.16
CA VAL A 434 17.16 -16.87 -9.47
C VAL A 434 16.65 -17.87 -10.51
N ALA A 435 15.35 -18.21 -10.48
CA ALA A 435 14.76 -19.16 -11.41
C ALA A 435 14.81 -18.69 -12.88
N LYS A 436 14.91 -17.38 -13.15
CA LYS A 436 15.06 -16.82 -14.50
C LYS A 436 16.33 -17.30 -15.21
N SER A 437 17.38 -17.63 -14.46
CA SER A 437 18.70 -17.97 -15.01
C SER A 437 19.29 -19.29 -14.51
N HIS A 438 18.98 -19.71 -13.27
CA HIS A 438 19.63 -20.82 -12.57
C HIS A 438 18.62 -21.73 -11.82
N SER A 439 17.45 -21.98 -12.43
CA SER A 439 16.39 -22.81 -11.84
C SER A 439 16.87 -24.19 -11.36
N ASP A 440 17.67 -24.90 -12.16
CA ASP A 440 18.20 -26.23 -11.82
C ASP A 440 19.10 -26.19 -10.58
N GLN A 441 19.97 -25.18 -10.46
CA GLN A 441 20.88 -25.05 -9.32
C GLN A 441 20.11 -24.77 -8.03
N LEU A 442 19.10 -23.89 -8.09
CA LEU A 442 18.23 -23.60 -6.95
C LEU A 442 17.40 -24.82 -6.55
N PHE A 443 16.86 -25.54 -7.54
CA PHE A 443 16.06 -26.72 -7.31
C PHE A 443 16.85 -27.85 -6.63
N GLU A 444 18.08 -28.13 -7.10
CA GLU A 444 18.98 -29.09 -6.45
C GLU A 444 19.33 -28.70 -5.00
N LEU A 445 19.53 -27.40 -4.74
CA LEU A 445 19.75 -26.90 -3.39
C LEU A 445 18.55 -27.18 -2.48
N ILE A 446 17.33 -26.89 -2.95
CA ILE A 446 16.09 -27.15 -2.21
C ILE A 446 15.92 -28.66 -1.97
N LEU A 447 16.08 -29.49 -3.02
CA LEU A 447 15.99 -30.95 -2.89
C LEU A 447 16.99 -31.50 -1.87
N SER A 448 18.21 -30.98 -1.84
CA SER A 448 19.22 -31.37 -0.87
C SER A 448 18.82 -31.00 0.57
N ALA A 449 18.14 -29.86 0.76
CA ALA A 449 17.70 -29.38 2.05
C ALA A 449 16.49 -30.16 2.60
N VAL A 450 15.57 -30.59 1.73
CA VAL A 450 14.38 -31.36 2.11
C VAL A 450 14.60 -32.88 2.07
N GLN A 451 15.83 -33.33 1.83
CA GLN A 451 16.16 -34.75 1.75
C GLN A 451 15.87 -35.45 3.10
N GLN A 452 15.18 -36.59 3.02
CA GLN A 452 14.83 -37.37 4.21
C GLN A 452 16.05 -38.11 4.80
N PRO A 453 16.13 -38.29 6.14
CA PRO A 453 15.17 -37.83 7.15
C PRO A 453 15.30 -36.33 7.43
N LEU A 454 14.17 -35.65 7.62
CA LEU A 454 14.16 -34.25 8.04
C LEU A 454 14.80 -34.06 9.44
N PRO A 455 15.35 -32.87 9.74
CA PRO A 455 15.92 -32.55 11.05
C PRO A 455 14.92 -32.78 12.20
N ASP A 456 15.41 -33.13 13.39
CA ASP A 456 14.54 -33.43 14.56
C ASP A 456 13.76 -32.21 15.07
N SER A 457 14.29 -31.00 14.89
CA SER A 457 13.66 -29.76 15.37
C SER A 457 12.38 -29.47 14.59
N TRP A 458 11.25 -29.34 15.30
CA TRP A 458 9.96 -28.99 14.68
C TRP A 458 10.01 -27.65 13.94
N LYS A 459 10.79 -26.68 14.43
CA LYS A 459 10.98 -25.37 13.76
C LYS A 459 11.70 -25.52 12.42
N ALA A 460 12.71 -26.38 12.36
CA ALA A 460 13.43 -26.67 11.13
C ALA A 460 12.54 -27.44 10.12
N LYS A 461 11.76 -28.41 10.58
CA LYS A 461 10.77 -29.11 9.74
C LYS A 461 9.73 -28.15 9.18
N HIS A 462 9.20 -27.25 10.03
CA HIS A 462 8.27 -26.20 9.61
C HIS A 462 8.88 -25.32 8.52
N ALA A 463 10.09 -24.78 8.74
CA ALA A 463 10.78 -23.95 7.77
C ALA A 463 11.00 -24.67 6.44
N LEU A 464 11.46 -25.93 6.44
CA LEU A 464 11.68 -26.72 5.23
C LEU A 464 10.39 -27.02 4.45
N LEU A 465 9.26 -27.25 5.12
CA LEU A 465 7.97 -27.39 4.45
C LEU A 465 7.49 -26.05 3.88
N SER A 466 7.75 -24.95 4.58
CA SER A 466 7.41 -23.59 4.11
C SER A 466 8.27 -23.17 2.91
N VAL A 467 9.52 -23.65 2.81
CA VAL A 467 10.34 -23.50 1.60
C VAL A 467 9.65 -24.09 0.38
N LEU A 468 9.06 -25.29 0.50
CA LEU A 468 8.32 -25.89 -0.61
C LEU A 468 7.11 -25.03 -1.03
N ALA A 469 6.46 -24.38 -0.06
CA ALA A 469 5.34 -23.47 -0.31
C ALA A 469 5.81 -22.21 -1.07
N ALA A 470 6.84 -21.53 -0.54
CA ALA A 470 7.35 -20.27 -1.08
C ALA A 470 8.03 -20.42 -2.44
N THR A 471 8.73 -21.54 -2.71
CA THR A 471 9.45 -21.71 -3.98
C THR A 471 8.61 -22.38 -5.08
N GLY A 472 7.38 -22.79 -4.76
CA GLY A 472 6.56 -23.63 -5.62
C GLY A 472 6.21 -22.98 -6.97
N GLU A 473 5.93 -21.68 -6.96
CA GLU A 473 5.56 -20.92 -8.16
C GLU A 473 6.75 -20.71 -9.09
N GLY A 474 7.86 -20.19 -8.56
CA GLY A 474 9.09 -19.96 -9.34
C GLY A 474 9.74 -21.23 -9.90
N LEU A 475 9.44 -22.41 -9.34
CA LEU A 475 10.02 -23.70 -9.74
C LEU A 475 8.97 -24.73 -10.21
N ALA A 476 7.82 -24.27 -10.70
CA ALA A 476 6.68 -25.13 -11.06
C ALA A 476 7.05 -26.31 -11.98
N GLU A 477 7.88 -26.07 -13.00
CA GLU A 477 8.31 -27.10 -13.96
C GLU A 477 9.22 -28.15 -13.30
N SER A 478 10.23 -27.71 -12.56
CA SER A 478 11.16 -28.61 -11.85
C SER A 478 10.45 -29.43 -10.77
N PHE A 479 9.52 -28.82 -10.02
CA PHE A 479 8.71 -29.52 -9.03
C PHE A 479 7.78 -30.55 -9.69
N SER A 480 7.20 -30.23 -10.86
CA SER A 480 6.37 -31.17 -11.62
C SER A 480 7.15 -32.43 -12.00
N ASN A 481 8.43 -32.28 -12.38
CA ASN A 481 9.32 -33.40 -12.71
C ASN A 481 9.72 -34.27 -11.50
N ALA A 482 9.67 -33.72 -10.28
CA ALA A 482 10.04 -34.42 -9.04
C ALA A 482 8.86 -34.68 -8.08
N THR A 483 7.63 -34.72 -8.60
CA THR A 483 6.40 -34.80 -7.80
C THR A 483 6.44 -35.90 -6.72
N GLU A 484 6.99 -37.08 -7.00
CA GLU A 484 7.08 -38.19 -6.04
C GLU A 484 7.92 -37.84 -4.80
N HIS A 485 9.05 -37.14 -4.98
CA HIS A 485 9.92 -36.74 -3.88
C HIS A 485 9.23 -35.68 -3.02
N ILE A 486 8.65 -34.65 -3.66
CA ILE A 486 7.90 -33.58 -2.98
C ILE A 486 6.75 -34.18 -2.17
N TYR A 487 6.03 -35.14 -2.74
CA TYR A 487 4.94 -35.82 -2.07
C TYR A 487 5.40 -36.60 -0.82
N HIS A 488 6.53 -37.30 -0.88
CA HIS A 488 7.08 -37.99 0.28
C HIS A 488 7.46 -37.03 1.42
N VAL A 489 7.98 -35.84 1.08
CA VAL A 489 8.27 -34.79 2.07
C VAL A 489 6.98 -34.27 2.69
N LEU A 490 5.97 -33.95 1.88
CA LEU A 490 4.66 -33.50 2.37
C LEU A 490 4.01 -34.54 3.29
N GLN A 491 4.03 -35.82 2.89
CA GLN A 491 3.52 -36.92 3.71
C GLN A 491 4.19 -36.95 5.09
N SER A 492 5.52 -36.80 5.14
CA SER A 492 6.25 -36.77 6.41
C SER A 492 5.82 -35.62 7.32
N GLY A 493 5.45 -34.48 6.74
CA GLY A 493 4.91 -33.33 7.48
C GLY A 493 3.50 -33.60 8.04
N PHE A 494 2.62 -34.24 7.25
CA PHE A 494 1.29 -34.62 7.70
C PHE A 494 1.31 -35.68 8.81
N ASP A 495 2.30 -36.57 8.79
CA ASP A 495 2.46 -37.65 9.77
C ASP A 495 3.30 -37.22 11.00
N ASP A 496 3.74 -35.95 11.07
CA ASP A 496 4.49 -35.42 12.21
C ASP A 496 3.60 -35.24 13.45
N ALA A 497 4.20 -35.36 14.64
CA ALA A 497 3.49 -35.21 15.91
C ALA A 497 3.22 -33.74 16.28
N HIS A 498 4.00 -32.79 15.74
CA HIS A 498 3.92 -31.40 16.13
C HIS A 498 2.86 -30.64 15.29
N PRO A 499 1.86 -29.98 15.90
CA PRO A 499 0.76 -29.34 15.18
C PRO A 499 1.21 -28.28 14.15
N ARG A 500 2.26 -27.50 14.47
CA ARG A 500 2.79 -26.50 13.53
C ARG A 500 3.49 -27.13 12.31
N VAL A 501 4.03 -28.34 12.43
CA VAL A 501 4.62 -29.03 11.26
C VAL A 501 3.52 -29.53 10.33
N VAL A 502 2.43 -30.06 10.90
CA VAL A 502 1.23 -30.43 10.13
C VAL A 502 0.63 -29.19 9.46
N TYR A 503 0.59 -28.05 10.16
CA TYR A 503 0.18 -26.77 9.59
C TYR A 503 1.02 -26.38 8.36
N ALA A 504 2.35 -26.40 8.47
CA ALA A 504 3.23 -26.09 7.35
C ALA A 504 3.01 -27.04 6.16
N ALA A 505 2.68 -28.31 6.41
CA ALA A 505 2.32 -29.25 5.35
C ALA A 505 0.97 -28.92 4.68
N ILE A 506 -0.04 -28.50 5.45
CA ILE A 506 -1.33 -28.00 4.91
C ILE A 506 -1.10 -26.75 4.07
N TYR A 507 -0.31 -25.81 4.58
CA TYR A 507 0.06 -24.58 3.90
C TYR A 507 0.81 -24.85 2.58
N ALA A 508 1.80 -25.73 2.60
CA ALA A 508 2.54 -26.14 1.41
C ALA A 508 1.63 -26.77 0.34
N ILE A 509 0.67 -27.62 0.73
CA ILE A 509 -0.33 -28.14 -0.23
C ILE A 509 -1.19 -27.03 -0.82
N ALA A 510 -1.61 -26.06 0.01
CA ALA A 510 -2.45 -24.96 -0.43
C ALA A 510 -1.75 -24.04 -1.43
N GLN A 511 -0.43 -23.84 -1.29
CA GLN A 511 0.37 -23.05 -2.24
C GLN A 511 0.75 -23.85 -3.49
N LEU A 512 1.16 -25.12 -3.32
CA LEU A 512 1.54 -25.99 -4.43
C LEU A 512 0.38 -26.41 -5.33
N SER A 513 -0.87 -26.18 -4.93
CA SER A 513 -2.01 -26.53 -5.77
C SER A 513 -2.01 -25.75 -7.09
N SER A 514 -1.67 -24.46 -7.10
CA SER A 514 -1.63 -23.68 -8.35
C SER A 514 -0.47 -24.10 -9.27
N PRO A 515 0.80 -24.14 -8.81
CA PRO A 515 1.94 -24.53 -9.65
C PRO A 515 1.89 -25.99 -10.12
N LEU A 516 1.44 -26.92 -9.27
CA LEU A 516 1.38 -28.35 -9.57
C LEU A 516 0.02 -28.81 -10.05
N LYS A 517 -0.76 -27.89 -10.65
CA LYS A 517 -2.14 -28.11 -11.07
C LYS A 517 -2.34 -29.44 -11.83
N ILE A 518 -1.50 -29.72 -12.82
CA ILE A 518 -1.62 -30.95 -13.63
C ILE A 518 -1.32 -32.20 -12.79
N SER A 519 -0.24 -32.19 -12.01
CA SER A 519 0.18 -33.33 -11.19
C SER A 519 -0.81 -33.63 -10.06
N PHE A 520 -1.30 -32.60 -9.37
CA PHE A 520 -2.29 -32.72 -8.29
C PHE A 520 -3.69 -33.10 -8.81
N SER A 521 -3.94 -32.93 -10.12
CA SER A 521 -5.14 -33.44 -10.78
C SER A 521 -5.11 -34.95 -11.02
N THR A 522 -3.96 -35.62 -10.92
CA THR A 522 -3.91 -37.06 -11.20
C THR A 522 -4.63 -37.86 -10.13
N LYS A 523 -5.42 -38.87 -10.54
CA LYS A 523 -6.27 -39.66 -9.64
C LYS A 523 -5.62 -40.08 -8.31
N PRO A 524 -4.46 -40.76 -8.31
CA PRO A 524 -3.87 -41.28 -7.07
C PRO A 524 -3.34 -40.18 -6.15
N VAL A 525 -2.70 -39.15 -6.71
CA VAL A 525 -2.14 -38.03 -5.93
C VAL A 525 -3.27 -37.23 -5.30
N HIS A 526 -4.30 -36.92 -6.09
CA HIS A 526 -5.45 -36.16 -5.62
C HIS A 526 -6.18 -36.85 -4.46
N GLN A 527 -6.48 -38.14 -4.61
CA GLN A 527 -7.16 -38.91 -3.58
C GLN A 527 -6.39 -38.92 -2.27
N GLN A 528 -5.05 -39.01 -2.32
CA GLN A 528 -4.26 -38.92 -1.10
C GLN A 528 -4.31 -37.52 -0.49
N VAL A 529 -4.09 -36.46 -1.27
CA VAL A 529 -4.12 -35.08 -0.75
C VAL A 529 -5.43 -34.81 -0.03
N LEU A 530 -6.56 -35.21 -0.63
CA LEU A 530 -7.87 -35.13 0.01
C LEU A 530 -7.98 -35.96 1.29
N SER A 531 -7.37 -37.15 1.35
CA SER A 531 -7.38 -37.99 2.55
C SER A 531 -6.61 -37.36 3.72
N TRP A 532 -5.48 -36.69 3.44
CA TRP A 532 -4.70 -35.98 4.45
C TRP A 532 -5.46 -34.77 5.01
N LEU A 533 -6.09 -33.98 4.14
CA LEU A 533 -6.92 -32.85 4.54
C LEU A 533 -8.16 -33.32 5.31
N LEU A 534 -8.83 -34.40 4.87
CA LEU A 534 -9.95 -34.98 5.60
C LEU A 534 -9.55 -35.42 7.02
N ARG A 535 -8.39 -36.07 7.19
CA ARG A 535 -7.86 -36.44 8.52
C ARG A 535 -7.71 -35.22 9.42
N CYS A 536 -7.23 -34.09 8.87
CA CYS A 536 -7.08 -32.85 9.62
C CYS A 536 -8.45 -32.23 9.98
N LEU A 537 -9.41 -32.24 9.06
CA LEU A 537 -10.80 -31.81 9.29
C LEU A 537 -11.53 -32.65 10.33
N GLU A 538 -11.25 -33.94 10.41
CA GLU A 538 -11.83 -34.86 11.40
C GLU A 538 -11.26 -34.64 12.81
N ASN A 539 -10.06 -34.06 12.92
CA ASN A 539 -9.38 -33.88 14.20
C ASN A 539 -9.93 -32.70 15.02
N SER A 540 -11.02 -32.94 15.75
CA SER A 540 -11.64 -31.96 16.67
C SER A 540 -10.76 -31.48 17.83
N SER A 541 -9.60 -32.12 18.09
CA SER A 541 -8.69 -31.69 19.16
C SER A 541 -7.82 -30.48 18.79
N GLN A 542 -7.76 -30.13 17.50
CA GLN A 542 -6.90 -29.08 16.96
C GLN A 542 -7.71 -28.17 16.01
N PRO A 543 -8.57 -27.28 16.55
CA PRO A 543 -9.47 -26.44 15.77
C PRO A 543 -8.74 -25.55 14.75
N ARG A 544 -7.51 -25.10 15.04
CA ARG A 544 -6.70 -24.33 14.10
C ARG A 544 -6.39 -25.13 12.83
N LEU A 545 -5.95 -26.38 12.98
CA LEU A 545 -5.69 -27.25 11.82
C LEU A 545 -6.96 -27.60 11.05
N GLN A 546 -8.13 -27.67 11.71
CA GLN A 546 -9.41 -27.85 11.01
C GLN A 546 -9.75 -26.63 10.14
N ALA A 547 -9.61 -25.41 10.68
CA ALA A 547 -9.83 -24.17 9.93
C ALA A 547 -8.89 -24.09 8.71
N PHE A 548 -7.59 -24.29 8.93
CA PHE A 548 -6.61 -24.24 7.85
C PHE A 548 -6.78 -25.34 6.82
N SER A 549 -7.20 -26.54 7.24
CA SER A 549 -7.49 -27.61 6.29
C SER A 549 -8.72 -27.29 5.43
N ALA A 550 -9.74 -26.63 5.98
CA ALA A 550 -10.87 -26.14 5.20
C ALA A 550 -10.44 -25.02 4.23
N LYS A 551 -9.56 -24.11 4.66
CA LYS A 551 -8.96 -23.10 3.77
C LYS A 551 -8.15 -23.73 2.64
N ALA A 552 -7.29 -24.71 2.93
CA ALA A 552 -6.48 -25.40 1.93
C ALA A 552 -7.33 -26.14 0.88
N LEU A 553 -8.49 -26.68 1.26
CA LEU A 553 -9.41 -27.29 0.30
C LEU A 553 -9.89 -26.31 -0.78
N ILE A 554 -10.03 -25.03 -0.46
CA ILE A 554 -10.43 -23.99 -1.45
C ILE A 554 -9.40 -23.90 -2.58
N ASN A 555 -8.11 -23.97 -2.24
CA ASN A 555 -7.02 -23.87 -3.21
C ASN A 555 -6.82 -25.19 -3.97
N VAL A 556 -7.02 -26.32 -3.29
CA VAL A 556 -6.93 -27.64 -3.92
C VAL A 556 -8.11 -27.89 -4.87
N LEU A 557 -9.30 -27.33 -4.61
CA LEU A 557 -10.52 -27.47 -5.40
C LEU A 557 -10.74 -26.25 -6.34
N TRP A 558 -9.87 -26.05 -7.33
CA TRP A 558 -9.99 -24.94 -8.30
C TRP A 558 -11.22 -25.07 -9.24
N ASP A 559 -11.61 -23.98 -9.90
CA ASP A 559 -12.84 -23.91 -10.69
C ASP A 559 -12.79 -24.67 -12.05
N ASP A 560 -11.62 -24.77 -12.73
CA ASP A 560 -11.55 -25.27 -14.13
C ASP A 560 -10.84 -26.61 -14.39
N GLY A 561 -9.90 -27.05 -13.55
CA GLY A 561 -9.18 -28.30 -13.79
C GLY A 561 -9.89 -29.55 -13.26
N PHE A 562 -10.85 -29.43 -12.34
CA PHE A 562 -11.60 -30.59 -11.80
C PHE A 562 -12.59 -31.17 -12.78
N ARG A 563 -13.15 -30.35 -13.67
CA ARG A 563 -14.16 -30.80 -14.65
C ARG A 563 -13.64 -31.86 -15.61
N LYS A 564 -12.31 -31.98 -15.79
CA LYS A 564 -11.68 -32.95 -16.71
C LYS A 564 -11.25 -34.26 -16.04
N VAL A 565 -11.26 -34.31 -14.71
CA VAL A 565 -10.79 -35.47 -13.96
C VAL A 565 -11.96 -36.08 -13.20
N GLU A 566 -12.50 -37.19 -13.71
CA GLU A 566 -13.56 -38.01 -13.08
C GLU A 566 -13.08 -38.70 -11.77
N VAL A 567 -12.46 -37.97 -10.83
CA VAL A 567 -11.82 -38.59 -9.67
C VAL A 567 -12.55 -38.30 -8.37
N ALA A 568 -12.97 -39.44 -7.78
CA ALA A 568 -13.26 -39.71 -6.37
C ALA A 568 -14.52 -39.05 -5.79
N ASP A 569 -15.68 -39.26 -6.42
CA ASP A 569 -16.99 -39.15 -5.75
C ASP A 569 -16.99 -39.84 -4.36
N GLU A 570 -16.18 -40.89 -4.19
CA GLU A 570 -15.96 -41.59 -2.91
C GLU A 570 -15.41 -40.70 -1.78
N MET A 571 -14.54 -39.72 -2.09
CA MET A 571 -13.97 -38.80 -1.08
C MET A 571 -14.83 -37.55 -0.87
N ILE A 572 -15.63 -37.17 -1.87
CA ILE A 572 -16.52 -36.01 -1.80
C ILE A 572 -17.57 -36.20 -0.70
N GLY A 573 -18.17 -37.38 -0.60
CA GLY A 573 -19.18 -37.67 0.43
C GLY A 573 -18.66 -37.45 1.87
N PRO A 574 -17.56 -38.11 2.27
CA PRO A 574 -16.93 -37.91 3.58
C PRO A 574 -16.54 -36.46 3.86
N ILE A 575 -15.91 -35.77 2.90
CA ILE A 575 -15.50 -34.37 3.05
C ILE A 575 -16.71 -33.46 3.24
N LEU A 576 -17.71 -33.59 2.36
CA LEU A 576 -18.93 -32.79 2.42
C LEU A 576 -19.70 -33.01 3.72
N ALA A 577 -19.82 -34.27 4.16
CA ALA A 577 -20.45 -34.61 5.43
C ALA A 577 -19.70 -33.97 6.62
N ARG A 578 -18.36 -33.99 6.59
CA ARG A 578 -17.55 -33.38 7.64
C ARG A 578 -17.65 -31.85 7.63
N LEU A 579 -17.59 -31.20 6.48
CA LEU A 579 -17.74 -29.75 6.35
C LEU A 579 -19.13 -29.29 6.84
N PHE A 580 -20.20 -30.02 6.51
CA PHE A 580 -21.53 -29.73 7.04
C PHE A 580 -21.57 -29.86 8.57
N SER A 581 -20.97 -30.91 9.13
CA SER A 581 -20.84 -31.05 10.59
C SER A 581 -20.09 -29.90 11.26
N LEU A 582 -19.14 -29.26 10.58
CA LEU A 582 -18.45 -28.06 11.10
C LEU A 582 -19.32 -26.81 11.02
N CYS A 583 -20.34 -26.79 10.16
CA CYS A 583 -21.29 -25.69 10.05
C CYS A 583 -22.40 -25.74 11.12
N GLU A 584 -22.75 -26.94 11.58
CA GLU A 584 -23.75 -27.21 12.63
C GLU A 584 -23.23 -26.76 14.01
N SER A 585 -23.44 -25.49 14.38
CA SER A 585 -23.12 -25.01 15.74
C SER A 585 -24.06 -23.92 16.24
N ASN A 586 -24.28 -23.92 17.56
CA ASN A 586 -25.19 -22.99 18.21
C ASN A 586 -24.56 -21.58 18.26
N TYR A 587 -25.25 -20.59 17.68
CA TYR A 587 -24.95 -19.15 17.78
C TYR A 587 -24.91 -18.58 19.22
N THR A 588 -25.04 -19.43 20.25
CA THR A 588 -25.13 -19.04 21.66
C THR A 588 -23.79 -18.63 22.28
N ASP A 589 -22.65 -19.03 21.70
CA ASP A 589 -21.32 -18.70 22.23
C ASP A 589 -20.51 -17.85 21.24
N ARG A 590 -20.31 -16.57 21.60
CA ARG A 590 -19.67 -15.53 20.77
C ARG A 590 -18.17 -15.73 20.58
N ARG A 591 -17.52 -16.53 21.43
CA ARG A 591 -16.09 -16.89 21.32
C ARG A 591 -15.90 -18.31 20.84
N SER A 592 -16.95 -18.93 20.30
CA SER A 592 -16.85 -20.28 19.81
C SER A 592 -15.96 -20.31 18.57
N LEU A 593 -14.82 -20.98 18.68
CA LEU A 593 -13.94 -21.38 17.58
C LEU A 593 -14.73 -22.00 16.41
N SER A 594 -15.90 -22.57 16.69
CA SER A 594 -16.79 -23.14 15.67
C SER A 594 -17.40 -22.12 14.71
N ASN A 595 -17.65 -20.87 15.12
CA ASN A 595 -18.21 -19.86 14.21
C ASN A 595 -17.16 -19.41 13.18
N LYS A 596 -15.90 -19.26 13.60
CA LYS A 596 -14.77 -18.95 12.71
C LYS A 596 -14.56 -20.07 11.68
N ILE A 597 -14.52 -21.32 12.12
CA ILE A 597 -14.38 -22.49 11.23
C ILE A 597 -15.58 -22.61 10.28
N ARG A 598 -16.79 -22.22 10.70
CA ARG A 598 -18.00 -22.30 9.86
C ARG A 598 -17.83 -21.51 8.57
N LEU A 599 -17.24 -20.32 8.60
CA LEU A 599 -17.07 -19.49 7.41
C LEU A 599 -16.13 -20.17 6.40
N ASP A 600 -14.99 -20.69 6.86
CA ASP A 600 -14.05 -21.44 6.03
C ASP A 600 -14.71 -22.73 5.48
N ALA A 601 -15.47 -23.44 6.30
CA ALA A 601 -16.17 -24.65 5.90
C ALA A 601 -17.25 -24.38 4.84
N LEU A 602 -18.05 -23.32 4.99
CA LEU A 602 -19.05 -22.92 3.98
C LEU A 602 -18.40 -22.52 2.65
N ASN A 603 -17.26 -21.82 2.73
CA ASN A 603 -16.51 -21.45 1.53
C ASN A 603 -15.96 -22.70 0.81
N ALA A 604 -15.41 -23.66 1.56
CA ALA A 604 -14.96 -24.94 1.02
C ALA A 604 -16.11 -25.76 0.43
N ILE A 605 -17.31 -25.76 1.04
CA ILE A 605 -18.52 -26.39 0.49
C ILE A 605 -18.90 -25.76 -0.85
N GLY A 606 -18.92 -24.43 -0.93
CA GLY A 606 -19.19 -23.73 -2.19
C GLY A 606 -18.21 -24.13 -3.29
N ARG A 607 -16.91 -24.13 -2.99
CA ARG A 607 -15.86 -24.58 -3.92
C ARG A 607 -16.06 -26.03 -4.36
N LEU A 608 -16.33 -26.92 -3.42
CA LEU A 608 -16.61 -28.33 -3.72
C LEU A 608 -17.80 -28.49 -4.68
N PHE A 609 -18.87 -27.70 -4.54
CA PHE A 609 -19.99 -27.72 -5.49
C PHE A 609 -19.62 -27.22 -6.88
N ALA A 610 -18.70 -26.27 -7.02
CA ALA A 610 -18.24 -25.81 -8.33
C ALA A 610 -17.31 -26.82 -9.02
N SER A 611 -16.56 -27.61 -8.24
CA SER A 611 -15.57 -28.56 -8.75
C SER A 611 -16.12 -29.98 -8.98
N VAL A 612 -17.21 -30.38 -8.30
CA VAL A 612 -17.81 -31.72 -8.45
C VAL A 612 -18.50 -31.89 -9.82
N SER A 613 -18.56 -33.13 -10.29
CA SER A 613 -19.37 -33.50 -11.47
C SER A 613 -20.86 -33.25 -11.22
N GLN A 614 -21.64 -33.04 -12.28
CA GLN A 614 -23.10 -32.91 -12.17
C GLN A 614 -23.73 -34.15 -11.49
N GLN A 615 -23.23 -35.36 -11.78
CA GLN A 615 -23.73 -36.58 -11.16
C GLN A 615 -23.46 -36.62 -9.65
N GLY A 616 -22.25 -36.25 -9.22
CA GLY A 616 -21.90 -36.15 -7.81
C GLY A 616 -22.74 -35.09 -7.08
N ALA A 617 -22.92 -33.90 -7.68
CA ALA A 617 -23.78 -32.87 -7.11
C ALA A 617 -25.24 -33.34 -6.93
N LEU A 618 -25.78 -34.07 -7.91
CA LEU A 618 -27.12 -34.65 -7.84
C LEU A 618 -27.22 -35.74 -6.75
N ALA A 619 -26.17 -36.54 -6.54
CA ALA A 619 -26.15 -37.60 -5.52
C ALA A 619 -26.27 -37.05 -4.09
N PHE A 620 -25.71 -35.88 -3.81
CA PHE A 620 -25.76 -35.24 -2.49
C PHE A 620 -26.79 -34.11 -2.37
N TYR A 621 -27.53 -33.80 -3.44
CA TYR A 621 -28.43 -32.64 -3.52
C TYR A 621 -29.42 -32.55 -2.34
N ASP A 622 -30.11 -33.65 -2.03
CA ASP A 622 -31.16 -33.65 -1.00
C ASP A 622 -30.62 -33.34 0.39
N THR A 623 -29.46 -33.93 0.71
CA THR A 623 -28.75 -33.65 1.96
C THR A 623 -28.27 -32.21 1.98
N SER A 624 -27.63 -31.74 0.91
CA SER A 624 -27.07 -30.38 0.80
C SER A 624 -28.14 -29.29 0.93
N ILE A 625 -29.24 -29.38 0.18
CA ILE A 625 -30.34 -28.40 0.24
C ILE A 625 -30.99 -28.39 1.61
N SER A 626 -31.22 -29.57 2.21
CA SER A 626 -31.81 -29.68 3.54
C SER A 626 -30.92 -29.01 4.60
N THR A 627 -29.61 -29.27 4.57
CA THR A 627 -28.67 -28.67 5.50
C THR A 627 -28.53 -27.17 5.30
N LEU A 628 -28.36 -26.69 4.07
CA LEU A 628 -28.27 -25.25 3.79
C LEU A 628 -29.54 -24.50 4.21
N ARG A 629 -30.72 -25.11 4.03
CA ARG A 629 -31.98 -24.52 4.49
C ARG A 629 -32.03 -24.37 6.01
N LYS A 630 -31.63 -25.41 6.75
CA LYS A 630 -31.53 -25.33 8.22
C LYS A 630 -30.58 -24.24 8.67
N LEU A 631 -29.42 -24.12 8.04
CA LEU A 631 -28.43 -23.09 8.38
C LEU A 631 -28.98 -21.67 8.16
N VAL A 632 -29.73 -21.42 7.08
CA VAL A 632 -30.39 -20.12 6.89
C VAL A 632 -31.48 -19.87 7.91
N GLU A 633 -32.30 -20.87 8.24
CA GLU A 633 -33.31 -20.75 9.29
C GLU A 633 -32.67 -20.41 10.66
N GLU A 634 -31.53 -21.02 10.97
CA GLU A 634 -30.73 -20.71 12.17
C GLU A 634 -30.17 -19.29 12.16
N VAL A 635 -29.66 -18.83 11.01
CA VAL A 635 -29.21 -17.44 10.79
C VAL A 635 -30.35 -16.45 11.02
N GLU A 636 -31.54 -16.73 10.48
CA GLU A 636 -32.72 -15.89 10.67
C GLU A 636 -33.16 -15.83 12.13
N LEU A 637 -33.18 -16.98 12.81
CA LEU A 637 -33.48 -17.07 14.24
C LEU A 637 -32.45 -16.29 15.08
N ALA A 638 -31.16 -16.50 14.84
CA ALA A 638 -30.08 -15.80 15.53
C ALA A 638 -30.19 -14.28 15.34
N ARG A 639 -30.53 -13.82 14.14
CA ARG A 639 -30.74 -12.40 13.84
C ARG A 639 -31.93 -11.81 14.59
N THR A 640 -33.05 -12.53 14.68
CA THR A 640 -34.21 -12.04 15.47
C THR A 640 -33.90 -11.94 16.96
N ALA A 641 -33.08 -12.85 17.49
CA ALA A 641 -32.62 -12.81 18.87
C ALA A 641 -31.63 -11.66 19.13
N ALA A 642 -30.67 -11.40 18.23
CA ALA A 642 -29.67 -10.35 18.37
C ALA A 642 -30.27 -8.93 18.48
N ARG A 643 -31.38 -8.67 17.76
CA ARG A 643 -32.13 -7.40 17.86
C ARG A 643 -32.71 -7.11 19.24
N SER A 644 -32.83 -8.11 20.11
CA SER A 644 -33.36 -7.95 21.46
C SER A 644 -32.30 -7.62 22.52
N ASP A 645 -31.01 -7.85 22.23
CA ASP A 645 -29.93 -7.81 23.22
C ASP A 645 -29.04 -6.56 23.13
N GLY A 646 -29.24 -5.70 22.13
CA GLY A 646 -28.66 -4.34 22.03
C GLY A 646 -27.15 -4.25 21.79
N SER A 647 -26.42 -5.36 21.73
CA SER A 647 -25.00 -5.38 21.38
C SER A 647 -24.79 -5.67 19.89
N GLY A 648 -24.62 -4.62 19.08
CA GLY A 648 -24.51 -4.69 17.61
C GLY A 648 -23.29 -5.41 17.02
N VAL A 649 -22.49 -6.13 17.81
CA VAL A 649 -21.27 -6.83 17.37
C VAL A 649 -21.58 -8.20 16.73
N ASN A 650 -22.76 -8.77 16.94
CA ASN A 650 -23.14 -10.08 16.40
C ASN A 650 -23.68 -10.04 14.95
N GLU A 651 -23.95 -8.86 14.37
CA GLU A 651 -24.60 -8.79 13.06
C GLU A 651 -23.64 -9.11 11.91
N GLU A 652 -22.36 -8.73 12.00
CA GLU A 652 -21.38 -8.91 10.92
C GLU A 652 -21.05 -10.39 10.62
N GLU A 653 -20.78 -11.19 11.66
CA GLU A 653 -20.47 -12.62 11.50
C GLU A 653 -21.68 -13.45 11.05
N ILE A 654 -22.88 -13.12 11.57
CA ILE A 654 -24.16 -13.67 11.08
C ILE A 654 -24.36 -13.28 9.62
N ASP A 655 -23.96 -12.06 9.26
CA ASP A 655 -24.13 -11.53 7.93
C ASP A 655 -23.22 -12.22 6.91
N GLU A 656 -21.93 -12.38 7.24
CA GLU A 656 -20.98 -13.16 6.46
C GLU A 656 -21.42 -14.63 6.30
N THR A 657 -21.95 -15.24 7.36
CA THR A 657 -22.47 -16.61 7.28
C THR A 657 -23.61 -16.72 6.25
N GLU A 658 -24.56 -15.78 6.25
CA GLU A 658 -25.64 -15.76 5.25
C GLU A 658 -25.10 -15.58 3.82
N LEU A 659 -24.11 -14.70 3.63
CA LEU A 659 -23.48 -14.48 2.32
C LEU A 659 -22.81 -15.76 1.81
N LYS A 660 -22.07 -16.47 2.67
CA LYS A 660 -21.42 -17.73 2.31
C LYS A 660 -22.41 -18.85 2.00
N ILE A 661 -23.56 -18.89 2.65
CA ILE A 661 -24.64 -19.81 2.28
C ILE A 661 -25.20 -19.47 0.90
N PHE A 662 -25.39 -18.19 0.58
CA PHE A 662 -25.84 -17.73 -0.74
C PHE A 662 -24.84 -18.05 -1.86
N GLU A 663 -23.53 -17.93 -1.59
CA GLU A 663 -22.49 -18.33 -2.53
C GLU A 663 -22.50 -19.86 -2.76
N ALA A 664 -22.67 -20.66 -1.70
CA ALA A 664 -22.72 -22.11 -1.80
C ALA A 664 -23.96 -22.61 -2.57
N ILE A 665 -25.15 -22.05 -2.30
CA ILE A 665 -26.37 -22.45 -3.01
C ILE A 665 -26.32 -22.04 -4.50
N SER A 666 -25.75 -20.87 -4.80
CA SER A 666 -25.50 -20.39 -6.16
C SER A 666 -24.66 -21.39 -6.96
N ARG A 667 -23.53 -21.83 -6.40
CA ARG A 667 -22.66 -22.85 -7.03
C ARG A 667 -23.36 -24.21 -7.18
N LEU A 668 -24.14 -24.64 -6.18
CA LEU A 668 -24.94 -25.88 -6.27
C LEU A 668 -25.98 -25.81 -7.40
N ALA A 669 -26.64 -24.66 -7.56
CA ALA A 669 -27.62 -24.43 -8.63
C ALA A 669 -26.97 -24.57 -10.01
N MET A 670 -25.84 -23.91 -10.22
CA MET A 670 -25.08 -23.95 -11.48
C MET A 670 -24.63 -25.37 -11.84
N THR A 671 -24.18 -26.15 -10.86
CA THR A 671 -23.65 -27.50 -11.12
C THR A 671 -24.75 -28.54 -11.31
N THR A 672 -25.87 -28.45 -10.60
CA THR A 672 -26.98 -29.41 -10.75
C THR A 672 -27.87 -29.15 -11.95
N GLY A 673 -27.98 -27.88 -12.35
CA GLY A 673 -28.78 -27.45 -13.51
C GLY A 673 -30.28 -27.47 -13.26
N GLU A 674 -31.03 -27.04 -14.29
CA GLU A 674 -32.47 -26.77 -14.22
C GLU A 674 -33.31 -27.96 -13.73
N GLN A 675 -32.95 -29.18 -14.12
CA GLN A 675 -33.76 -30.38 -13.88
C GLN A 675 -34.05 -30.65 -12.40
N ARG A 676 -33.12 -30.28 -11.51
CA ARG A 676 -33.24 -30.51 -10.08
C ARG A 676 -33.51 -29.23 -9.29
N PHE A 677 -32.75 -28.17 -9.55
CA PHE A 677 -32.75 -26.98 -8.71
C PHE A 677 -33.99 -26.08 -8.88
N ASN A 678 -34.65 -26.11 -10.04
CA ASN A 678 -35.77 -25.21 -10.36
C ASN A 678 -36.97 -25.31 -9.39
N ALA A 679 -37.12 -26.43 -8.67
CA ALA A 679 -38.15 -26.59 -7.64
C ALA A 679 -37.89 -25.76 -6.38
N ASP A 680 -36.62 -25.56 -6.01
CA ASP A 680 -36.19 -24.83 -4.82
C ASP A 680 -35.80 -23.37 -5.12
N ALA A 681 -35.59 -23.02 -6.39
CA ALA A 681 -35.05 -21.73 -6.82
C ALA A 681 -35.80 -20.51 -6.28
N ASP A 682 -37.15 -20.54 -6.28
CA ASP A 682 -37.97 -19.42 -5.82
C ASP A 682 -37.73 -19.03 -4.37
N LEU A 683 -37.53 -20.03 -3.50
CA LEU A 683 -37.29 -19.80 -2.08
C LEU A 683 -36.00 -19.00 -1.91
N TRP A 684 -34.93 -19.48 -2.53
CA TRP A 684 -33.60 -18.88 -2.44
C TRP A 684 -33.54 -17.50 -3.10
N ALA A 685 -34.14 -17.34 -4.28
CA ALA A 685 -34.18 -16.05 -4.95
C ALA A 685 -34.92 -14.98 -4.12
N LYS A 686 -36.05 -15.34 -3.49
CA LYS A 686 -36.80 -14.43 -2.60
C LYS A 686 -36.01 -14.08 -1.34
N LEU A 687 -35.31 -15.05 -0.74
CA LEU A 687 -34.43 -14.80 0.41
C LEU A 687 -33.31 -13.80 0.08
N MET A 688 -32.65 -13.98 -1.08
CA MET A 688 -31.60 -13.08 -1.56
C MET A 688 -32.13 -11.67 -1.86
N VAL A 689 -33.28 -11.55 -2.54
CA VAL A 689 -33.90 -10.25 -2.81
C VAL A 689 -34.26 -9.52 -1.51
N ASN A 690 -34.82 -10.22 -0.53
CA ASN A 690 -35.10 -9.65 0.78
C ASN A 690 -33.81 -9.24 1.53
N ALA A 691 -32.69 -9.92 1.28
CA ALA A 691 -31.39 -9.58 1.88
C ALA A 691 -30.76 -8.32 1.24
N LEU A 692 -31.00 -8.06 -0.05
CA LEU A 692 -30.50 -6.86 -0.74
C LEU A 692 -30.97 -5.56 -0.07
N GLU A 693 -32.24 -5.49 0.34
CA GLU A 693 -32.78 -4.30 1.02
C GLU A 693 -32.21 -4.10 2.43
N ARG A 694 -31.74 -5.19 3.06
CA ARG A 694 -31.25 -5.17 4.44
C ARG A 694 -29.77 -4.82 4.54
N ARG A 695 -28.97 -5.01 3.48
CA ARG A 695 -27.50 -4.99 3.56
C ARG A 695 -26.84 -4.12 2.49
N PRO A 696 -26.42 -2.89 2.81
CA PRO A 696 -25.73 -2.05 1.84
C PRO A 696 -24.29 -2.54 1.54
N GLN A 697 -23.56 -3.07 2.52
CA GLN A 697 -22.13 -3.44 2.35
C GLN A 697 -21.90 -4.78 1.64
N GLY A 698 -22.86 -5.73 1.69
CA GLY A 698 -22.76 -7.04 1.03
C GLY A 698 -23.57 -7.19 -0.26
N GLN A 699 -24.15 -6.08 -0.75
CA GLN A 699 -25.13 -6.09 -1.84
C GLN A 699 -24.58 -6.75 -3.11
N MET A 700 -23.34 -6.44 -3.49
CA MET A 700 -22.72 -6.97 -4.70
C MET A 700 -22.53 -8.49 -4.68
N ARG A 701 -22.13 -9.05 -3.53
CA ARG A 701 -21.99 -10.50 -3.34
C ARG A 701 -23.35 -11.22 -3.42
N ILE A 702 -24.42 -10.59 -2.91
CA ILE A 702 -25.78 -11.13 -3.02
C ILE A 702 -26.25 -11.09 -4.47
N LEU A 703 -26.00 -10.00 -5.21
CA LEU A 703 -26.34 -9.91 -6.64
C LEU A 703 -25.61 -10.98 -7.45
N SER A 704 -24.32 -11.19 -7.20
CA SER A 704 -23.54 -12.27 -7.83
C SER A 704 -24.11 -13.65 -7.52
N SER A 705 -24.50 -13.89 -6.27
CA SER A 705 -25.13 -15.16 -5.87
C SER A 705 -26.51 -15.36 -6.52
N LEU A 706 -27.33 -14.31 -6.60
CA LEU A 706 -28.64 -14.33 -7.26
C LEU A 706 -28.50 -14.59 -8.77
N ALA A 707 -27.49 -13.99 -9.40
CA ALA A 707 -27.17 -14.26 -10.79
C ALA A 707 -26.78 -15.73 -11.02
N GLY A 708 -26.03 -16.36 -10.12
CA GLY A 708 -25.67 -17.77 -10.26
C GLY A 708 -26.85 -18.73 -10.15
N LEU A 709 -27.93 -18.37 -9.44
CA LEU A 709 -29.18 -19.16 -9.46
C LEU A 709 -29.77 -19.34 -10.87
N SER A 710 -29.47 -18.42 -11.79
CA SER A 710 -29.90 -18.54 -13.20
C SER A 710 -29.34 -19.78 -13.91
N GLY A 711 -28.23 -20.36 -13.44
CA GLY A 711 -27.69 -21.62 -13.97
C GLY A 711 -28.49 -22.87 -13.58
N GLY A 712 -29.28 -22.80 -12.51
CA GLY A 712 -30.12 -23.90 -12.03
C GLY A 712 -31.63 -23.65 -12.14
N MET A 713 -32.04 -22.48 -12.63
CA MET A 713 -33.43 -22.07 -12.73
C MET A 713 -33.83 -21.95 -14.19
N ASN A 714 -35.11 -22.21 -14.49
CA ASN A 714 -35.64 -21.98 -15.83
C ASN A 714 -35.49 -20.49 -16.21
N ALA A 715 -34.82 -20.21 -17.33
CA ALA A 715 -34.48 -18.84 -17.73
C ALA A 715 -35.71 -17.95 -17.97
N GLU A 716 -36.77 -18.48 -18.60
CA GLU A 716 -38.02 -17.73 -18.82
C GLU A 716 -38.66 -17.34 -17.49
N ARG A 717 -38.70 -18.25 -16.52
CA ARG A 717 -39.20 -17.96 -15.17
C ARG A 717 -38.34 -16.94 -14.45
N PHE A 718 -37.01 -17.05 -14.55
CA PHE A 718 -36.07 -16.11 -13.92
C PHE A 718 -36.29 -14.68 -14.42
N VAL A 719 -36.60 -14.53 -15.70
CA VAL A 719 -36.96 -13.24 -16.31
C VAL A 719 -38.35 -12.78 -15.88
N ASN A 720 -39.36 -13.65 -15.95
CA ASN A 720 -40.76 -13.29 -15.67
C ASN A 720 -41.01 -12.91 -14.20
N GLU A 721 -40.29 -13.50 -13.26
CA GLU A 721 -40.34 -13.12 -11.84
C GLU A 721 -39.59 -11.80 -11.55
N GLY A 722 -38.93 -11.21 -12.54
CA GLY A 722 -38.29 -9.90 -12.45
C GLY A 722 -36.87 -9.90 -11.88
N PHE A 723 -36.27 -11.06 -11.62
CA PHE A 723 -34.92 -11.14 -11.05
C PHE A 723 -33.85 -10.55 -11.99
N LEU A 724 -33.95 -10.83 -13.30
CA LEU A 724 -33.03 -10.24 -14.29
C LEU A 724 -33.10 -8.70 -14.29
N ALA A 725 -34.30 -8.12 -14.21
CA ALA A 725 -34.45 -6.67 -14.21
C ALA A 725 -33.82 -6.02 -12.96
N ILE A 726 -33.94 -6.66 -11.79
CA ILE A 726 -33.29 -6.21 -10.55
C ILE A 726 -31.76 -6.24 -10.70
N LEU A 727 -31.22 -7.34 -11.24
CA LEU A 727 -29.78 -7.49 -11.46
C LEU A 727 -29.25 -6.42 -12.41
N ILE A 728 -29.84 -6.28 -13.59
CA ILE A 728 -29.38 -5.30 -14.58
C ILE A 728 -29.44 -3.87 -14.04
N ASP A 729 -30.53 -3.47 -13.39
CA ASP A 729 -30.65 -2.12 -12.82
C ASP A 729 -29.54 -1.81 -11.80
N ARG A 730 -29.20 -2.77 -10.92
CA ARG A 730 -28.20 -2.57 -9.88
C ARG A 730 -26.76 -2.65 -10.43
N LEU A 731 -26.45 -3.66 -11.23
CA LEU A 731 -25.12 -3.86 -11.81
C LEU A 731 -24.72 -2.68 -12.71
N VAL A 732 -25.65 -2.21 -13.55
CA VAL A 732 -25.39 -1.06 -14.42
C VAL A 732 -25.12 0.21 -13.61
N LYS A 733 -25.84 0.45 -12.51
CA LYS A 733 -25.59 1.60 -11.63
C LYS A 733 -24.20 1.57 -10.99
N VAL A 734 -23.72 0.39 -10.60
CA VAL A 734 -22.37 0.22 -10.04
C VAL A 734 -21.31 0.41 -11.13
N CYS A 735 -21.51 -0.13 -12.33
CA CYS A 735 -20.61 0.13 -13.45
C CYS A 735 -20.52 1.63 -13.79
N GLN A 736 -21.63 2.36 -13.73
CA GLN A 736 -21.72 3.79 -14.05
C GLN A 736 -21.26 4.75 -12.93
N SER A 737 -21.05 4.28 -11.70
CA SER A 737 -20.58 5.15 -10.61
C SER A 737 -19.19 5.70 -10.91
N GLN A 738 -18.87 6.91 -10.45
CA GLN A 738 -17.49 7.42 -10.51
C GLN A 738 -16.75 7.02 -9.22
N PRO A 739 -15.48 6.58 -9.33
CA PRO A 739 -14.68 6.27 -8.15
C PRO A 739 -14.45 7.54 -7.33
N ASP A 740 -14.52 7.43 -6.00
CA ASP A 740 -14.14 8.52 -5.11
C ASP A 740 -12.60 8.68 -5.14
N ILE A 741 -12.13 9.83 -5.64
CA ILE A 741 -10.70 10.16 -5.74
C ILE A 741 -10.41 11.32 -4.79
N SER A 742 -9.47 11.11 -3.89
CA SER A 742 -9.00 12.10 -2.93
C SER A 742 -7.54 12.45 -3.20
N VAL A 743 -7.13 13.70 -2.93
CA VAL A 743 -5.76 14.17 -3.18
C VAL A 743 -5.20 14.75 -1.89
N SER A 744 -4.06 14.21 -1.46
CA SER A 744 -3.25 14.64 -0.32
C SER A 744 -1.90 15.18 -0.82
N ALA A 745 -1.32 16.16 -0.13
CA ALA A 745 0.03 16.65 -0.44
C ALA A 745 1.05 15.91 0.43
N LEU A 746 2.25 15.62 -0.10
CA LEU A 746 3.34 14.87 0.57
C LEU A 746 3.78 15.36 1.97
N PHE A 747 3.27 16.49 2.45
CA PHE A 747 3.64 17.10 3.74
C PHE A 747 2.46 17.22 4.72
N ASP A 748 1.31 16.61 4.42
CA ASP A 748 0.18 16.56 5.35
C ASP A 748 0.14 15.22 6.08
N GLU A 749 1.00 15.05 7.10
CA GLU A 749 1.03 13.89 8.01
C GLU A 749 -0.33 13.64 8.73
N ALA A 750 -1.31 14.53 8.55
CA ALA A 750 -2.66 14.40 9.11
C ALA A 750 -3.66 13.71 8.16
N HIS A 751 -3.28 13.37 6.92
CA HIS A 751 -4.09 12.62 5.96
C HIS A 751 -3.32 11.38 5.46
N GLU A 752 -3.08 10.44 6.35
CA GLU A 752 -2.83 9.05 5.96
C GLU A 752 -4.15 8.47 5.43
N PHE A 753 -4.13 7.95 4.22
CA PHE A 753 -5.24 7.16 3.69
C PHE A 753 -5.28 5.84 4.48
N ASP A 754 -6.47 5.41 4.88
CA ASP A 754 -6.64 4.09 5.49
C ASP A 754 -6.43 3.02 4.40
N ASP A 755 -5.29 2.34 4.45
CA ASP A 755 -4.89 1.30 3.48
C ASP A 755 -5.95 0.19 3.33
N ARG A 756 -6.83 -0.01 4.32
CA ARG A 756 -7.92 -0.99 4.24
C ARG A 756 -8.98 -0.66 3.20
N HIS A 757 -9.13 0.62 2.83
CA HIS A 757 -10.20 1.07 1.95
C HIS A 757 -9.68 1.91 0.76
N TRP A 758 -8.44 2.36 0.82
CA TRP A 758 -7.85 3.29 -0.13
C TRP A 758 -6.49 2.79 -0.62
N GLU A 759 -6.31 2.76 -1.93
CA GLU A 759 -5.01 2.66 -2.57
C GLU A 759 -4.47 4.07 -2.81
N SER A 760 -3.20 4.29 -2.48
CA SER A 760 -2.56 5.59 -2.70
C SER A 760 -1.50 5.52 -3.80
N VAL A 761 -1.52 6.49 -4.71
CA VAL A 761 -0.55 6.61 -5.80
C VAL A 761 0.10 7.98 -5.73
N VAL A 762 1.42 8.01 -5.60
CA VAL A 762 2.18 9.27 -5.59
C VAL A 762 2.51 9.67 -7.03
N ILE A 763 1.99 10.81 -7.47
CA ILE A 763 2.31 11.40 -8.78
C ILE A 763 2.93 12.78 -8.54
N GLY A 764 4.25 12.87 -8.69
CA GLY A 764 5.00 14.10 -8.44
C GLY A 764 5.03 14.46 -6.95
N GLU A 765 4.48 15.63 -6.59
CA GLU A 765 4.43 16.10 -5.18
C GLU A 765 3.11 15.79 -4.45
N GLN A 766 2.19 15.06 -5.11
CA GLN A 766 0.85 14.79 -4.62
C GLN A 766 0.57 13.29 -4.53
N THR A 767 -0.14 12.89 -3.49
CA THR A 767 -0.63 11.52 -3.27
C THR A 767 -2.11 11.48 -3.62
N TYR A 768 -2.48 10.64 -4.57
CA TYR A 768 -3.85 10.38 -4.98
C TYR A 768 -4.35 9.14 -4.25
N GLY A 769 -5.37 9.27 -3.40
CA GLY A 769 -6.10 8.15 -2.84
C GLY A 769 -7.25 7.76 -3.75
N ILE A 770 -7.36 6.47 -4.09
CA ILE A 770 -8.48 5.86 -4.80
C ILE A 770 -9.10 4.82 -3.88
N LYS A 771 -10.43 4.83 -3.75
CA LYS A 771 -11.13 3.90 -2.86
C LYS A 771 -11.24 2.48 -3.47
N SER A 772 -10.39 1.55 -3.05
CA SER A 772 -10.24 0.19 -3.59
C SER A 772 -11.53 -0.62 -3.62
N THR A 773 -12.42 -0.43 -2.64
CA THR A 773 -13.70 -1.17 -2.56
C THR A 773 -14.60 -0.91 -3.78
N GLU A 774 -14.54 0.30 -4.34
CA GLU A 774 -15.40 0.67 -5.49
C GLU A 774 -14.87 0.06 -6.80
N LEU A 775 -13.56 -0.15 -6.91
CA LEU A 775 -12.95 -0.87 -8.03
C LEU A 775 -13.32 -2.36 -7.98
N ALA A 776 -13.20 -2.97 -6.80
CA ALA A 776 -13.60 -4.36 -6.57
C ALA A 776 -15.09 -4.62 -6.87
N ASP A 777 -15.98 -3.70 -6.47
CA ASP A 777 -17.40 -3.80 -6.78
C ASP A 777 -17.71 -3.69 -8.29
N LYS A 778 -16.96 -2.88 -9.04
CA LYS A 778 -17.07 -2.79 -10.50
C LYS A 778 -16.62 -4.08 -11.18
N GLU A 779 -15.47 -4.60 -10.77
CA GLU A 779 -14.94 -5.86 -11.29
C GLU A 779 -15.94 -7.01 -11.03
N LEU A 780 -16.43 -7.14 -9.78
CA LEU A 780 -17.43 -8.14 -9.42
C LEU A 780 -18.75 -7.95 -10.19
N SER A 781 -19.13 -6.70 -10.50
CA SER A 781 -20.32 -6.42 -11.33
C SER A 781 -20.16 -6.99 -12.74
N ILE A 782 -18.99 -6.80 -13.35
CA ILE A 782 -18.71 -7.31 -14.69
C ILE A 782 -18.61 -8.84 -14.68
N LYS A 783 -17.95 -9.43 -13.67
CA LYS A 783 -17.93 -10.90 -13.46
C LYS A 783 -19.34 -11.47 -13.29
N THR A 784 -20.23 -10.73 -12.64
CA THR A 784 -21.64 -11.12 -12.50
C THR A 784 -22.39 -11.06 -13.85
N LEU A 785 -22.09 -10.07 -14.70
CA LEU A 785 -22.64 -9.99 -16.06
C LEU A 785 -22.13 -11.13 -16.96
N ILE A 786 -20.85 -11.50 -16.84
CA ILE A 786 -20.27 -12.67 -17.51
C ILE A 786 -21.02 -13.94 -17.10
N LEU A 787 -21.25 -14.10 -15.80
CA LEU A 787 -22.01 -15.23 -15.27
C LEU A 787 -23.43 -15.32 -15.86
N LEU A 788 -24.14 -14.19 -15.98
CA LEU A 788 -25.45 -14.14 -16.63
C LEU A 788 -25.37 -14.46 -18.13
N ALA A 789 -24.39 -13.92 -18.85
CA ALA A 789 -24.21 -14.20 -20.27
C ALA A 789 -23.99 -15.71 -20.50
N ASN A 790 -23.19 -16.36 -19.66
CA ASN A 790 -22.94 -17.80 -19.74
C ASN A 790 -24.18 -18.66 -19.43
N ASN A 791 -25.00 -18.26 -18.44
CA ASN A 791 -26.13 -19.07 -18.00
C ASN A 791 -27.40 -18.88 -18.84
N ILE A 792 -27.74 -17.64 -19.21
CA ILE A 792 -29.02 -17.30 -19.85
C ILE A 792 -28.88 -16.67 -21.24
N GLY A 793 -27.67 -16.28 -21.65
CA GLY A 793 -27.31 -15.86 -23.01
C GLY A 793 -28.34 -14.98 -23.70
N ALA A 794 -29.13 -15.58 -24.61
CA ALA A 794 -30.14 -14.89 -25.42
C ALA A 794 -31.16 -14.06 -24.62
N TRP A 795 -31.46 -14.42 -23.37
CA TRP A 795 -32.38 -13.68 -22.52
C TRP A 795 -31.82 -12.33 -22.02
N LEU A 796 -30.50 -12.12 -22.14
CA LEU A 796 -29.83 -10.88 -21.78
C LEU A 796 -29.95 -9.80 -22.87
N ILE A 797 -30.27 -10.19 -24.11
CA ILE A 797 -30.27 -9.30 -25.29
C ILE A 797 -31.18 -8.07 -25.16
N PRO A 798 -32.39 -8.15 -24.57
CA PRO A 798 -33.21 -6.96 -24.33
C PRO A 798 -32.53 -5.87 -23.48
N HIS A 799 -31.49 -6.23 -22.71
CA HIS A 799 -30.73 -5.32 -21.85
C HIS A 799 -29.32 -5.02 -22.38
N CYS A 800 -28.92 -5.59 -23.52
CA CYS A 800 -27.56 -5.51 -24.04
C CYS A 800 -27.08 -4.06 -24.22
N ASP A 801 -27.90 -3.20 -24.84
CA ASP A 801 -27.54 -1.78 -25.06
C ASP A 801 -27.23 -1.05 -23.75
N GLN A 802 -27.98 -1.33 -22.69
CA GLN A 802 -27.79 -0.73 -21.37
C GLN A 802 -26.49 -1.22 -20.71
N ILE A 803 -26.21 -2.52 -20.83
CA ILE A 803 -24.99 -3.14 -20.30
C ILE A 803 -23.76 -2.60 -21.02
N VAL A 804 -23.79 -2.59 -22.35
CA VAL A 804 -22.71 -2.09 -23.20
C VAL A 804 -22.38 -0.64 -22.90
N ALA A 805 -23.40 0.23 -22.82
CA ALA A 805 -23.21 1.64 -22.52
C ALA A 805 -22.56 1.87 -21.13
N ALA A 806 -22.75 0.95 -20.20
CA ALA A 806 -22.16 1.02 -18.86
C ALA A 806 -20.73 0.46 -18.79
N VAL A 807 -20.42 -0.56 -19.60
CA VAL A 807 -19.17 -1.32 -19.49
C VAL A 807 -18.08 -0.80 -20.44
N ILE A 808 -18.41 -0.27 -21.63
CA ILE A 808 -17.41 0.28 -22.56
C ILE A 808 -16.49 1.34 -21.91
N PRO A 809 -17.00 2.31 -21.11
CA PRO A 809 -16.13 3.29 -20.45
C PRO A 809 -15.13 2.68 -19.47
N LEU A 810 -15.38 1.45 -18.99
CA LEU A 810 -14.52 0.73 -18.06
C LEU A 810 -13.29 0.10 -18.73
N LEU A 811 -13.19 0.13 -20.06
CA LEU A 811 -11.96 -0.22 -20.78
C LEU A 811 -10.78 0.72 -20.48
N ASN A 812 -11.01 1.85 -19.80
CA ASN A 812 -9.97 2.79 -19.38
C ASN A 812 -9.74 2.78 -17.85
N PHE A 813 -10.17 1.73 -17.13
CA PHE A 813 -10.05 1.60 -15.67
C PHE A 813 -8.83 0.75 -15.26
N SER A 814 -8.81 0.09 -14.09
CA SER A 814 -7.72 -0.80 -13.67
C SER A 814 -7.62 -2.06 -14.56
N ASP A 815 -6.48 -2.75 -14.50
CA ASP A 815 -6.18 -3.91 -15.33
C ASP A 815 -7.23 -5.02 -15.14
N GLU A 816 -7.64 -5.28 -13.89
CA GLU A 816 -8.60 -6.34 -13.54
C GLU A 816 -10.00 -6.06 -14.08
N VAL A 817 -10.42 -4.80 -14.01
CA VAL A 817 -11.70 -4.33 -14.57
C VAL A 817 -11.67 -4.46 -16.08
N ARG A 818 -10.59 -4.05 -16.73
CA ARG A 818 -10.41 -4.17 -18.19
C ARG A 818 -10.47 -5.61 -18.67
N GLU A 819 -9.75 -6.52 -18.02
CA GLU A 819 -9.77 -7.96 -18.33
C GLU A 819 -11.18 -8.56 -18.23
N SER A 820 -11.92 -8.18 -17.20
CA SER A 820 -13.31 -8.59 -17.04
C SER A 820 -14.20 -8.04 -18.16
N VAL A 821 -14.02 -6.78 -18.58
CA VAL A 821 -14.76 -6.23 -19.73
C VAL A 821 -14.44 -6.98 -21.01
N MET A 822 -13.15 -7.24 -21.25
CA MET A 822 -12.66 -7.96 -22.41
C MET A 822 -13.26 -9.36 -22.51
N THR A 823 -13.43 -10.05 -21.38
CA THR A 823 -14.11 -11.35 -21.34
C THR A 823 -15.61 -11.25 -21.63
N LEU A 824 -16.28 -10.17 -21.22
CA LEU A 824 -17.73 -10.01 -21.38
C LEU A 824 -18.14 -9.71 -22.84
N LEU A 825 -17.39 -8.88 -23.56
CA LEU A 825 -17.80 -8.39 -24.88
C LEU A 825 -18.03 -9.52 -25.91
N PRO A 826 -17.11 -10.50 -26.09
CA PRO A 826 -17.33 -11.64 -26.99
C PRO A 826 -18.56 -12.47 -26.60
N LEU A 827 -18.78 -12.71 -25.30
CA LEU A 827 -19.93 -13.45 -24.80
C LEU A 827 -21.26 -12.77 -25.11
N LEU A 828 -21.30 -11.43 -25.12
CA LEU A 828 -22.49 -10.68 -25.55
C LEU A 828 -22.75 -10.82 -27.05
N VAL A 829 -21.70 -10.82 -27.89
CA VAL A 829 -21.84 -11.08 -29.34
C VAL A 829 -22.33 -12.51 -29.59
N GLN A 830 -21.78 -13.49 -28.87
CA GLN A 830 -22.23 -14.88 -28.92
C GLN A 830 -23.69 -15.03 -28.51
N SER A 831 -24.10 -14.35 -27.42
CA SER A 831 -25.49 -14.31 -26.94
C SER A 831 -26.42 -13.69 -27.98
N ALA A 832 -25.98 -12.64 -28.67
CA ALA A 832 -26.75 -11.96 -29.72
C ALA A 832 -26.99 -12.90 -30.91
N LYS A 833 -25.95 -13.62 -31.33
CA LYS A 833 -26.05 -14.67 -32.35
C LYS A 833 -27.00 -15.79 -31.95
N ALA A 834 -26.92 -16.25 -30.71
CA ALA A 834 -27.78 -17.32 -30.18
C ALA A 834 -29.26 -16.91 -30.06
N SER A 835 -29.55 -15.62 -29.90
CA SER A 835 -30.93 -15.10 -29.80
C SER A 835 -31.70 -15.08 -31.13
N GLY A 836 -31.05 -15.38 -32.25
CA GLY A 836 -31.66 -15.38 -33.58
C GLY A 836 -31.69 -14.01 -34.26
N MET A 837 -30.86 -13.05 -33.83
CA MET A 837 -30.63 -11.79 -34.54
C MET A 837 -30.09 -12.05 -35.96
N SER A 838 -30.38 -11.16 -36.90
CA SER A 838 -29.87 -11.30 -38.27
C SER A 838 -28.35 -11.11 -38.30
N ALA A 839 -27.68 -11.71 -39.28
CA ALA A 839 -26.22 -11.58 -39.44
C ALA A 839 -25.77 -10.10 -39.49
N GLN A 840 -26.54 -9.24 -40.16
CA GLN A 840 -26.27 -7.80 -40.23
C GLN A 840 -26.39 -7.08 -38.88
N GLN A 841 -27.30 -7.53 -38.00
CA GLN A 841 -27.43 -6.96 -36.67
C GLN A 841 -26.29 -7.39 -35.75
N VAL A 842 -25.88 -8.66 -35.83
CA VAL A 842 -24.72 -9.18 -35.09
C VAL A 842 -23.42 -8.51 -35.55
N GLU A 843 -23.26 -8.35 -36.87
CA GLU A 843 -22.13 -7.63 -37.47
C GLU A 843 -22.06 -6.18 -36.98
N GLY A 844 -23.19 -5.47 -36.98
CA GLY A 844 -23.25 -4.09 -36.49
C GLY A 844 -22.86 -3.95 -35.01
N VAL A 845 -23.34 -4.86 -34.14
CA VAL A 845 -22.98 -4.88 -32.71
C VAL A 845 -21.49 -5.17 -32.54
N SER A 846 -20.97 -6.20 -33.22
CA SER A 846 -19.56 -6.55 -33.16
C SER A 846 -18.66 -5.42 -33.66
N THR A 847 -19.00 -4.76 -34.77
CA THR A 847 -18.23 -3.63 -35.31
C THR A 847 -18.19 -2.45 -34.34
N SER A 848 -19.30 -2.20 -33.62
CA SER A 848 -19.32 -1.17 -32.57
C SER A 848 -18.38 -1.48 -31.41
N PHE A 849 -18.27 -2.75 -31.00
CA PHE A 849 -17.37 -3.17 -29.92
C PHE A 849 -15.92 -3.10 -30.39
N CYS A 850 -15.63 -3.60 -31.58
CA CYS A 850 -14.32 -3.54 -32.22
C CYS A 850 -13.80 -2.09 -32.29
N ASN A 851 -14.65 -1.15 -32.74
CA ASN A 851 -14.30 0.28 -32.77
C ASN A 851 -13.97 0.85 -31.39
N SER A 852 -14.68 0.39 -30.35
CA SER A 852 -14.44 0.86 -28.97
C SER A 852 -13.10 0.33 -28.44
N ILE A 853 -12.76 -0.93 -28.72
CA ILE A 853 -11.47 -1.53 -28.39
C ILE A 853 -10.33 -0.83 -29.14
N THR A 854 -10.51 -0.55 -30.43
CA THR A 854 -9.52 0.19 -31.25
C THR A 854 -9.25 1.60 -30.74
N LEU A 855 -10.26 2.28 -30.18
CA LEU A 855 -10.05 3.59 -29.55
C LEU A 855 -9.17 3.48 -28.30
N THR A 856 -9.36 2.44 -27.47
CA THR A 856 -8.50 2.19 -26.30
C THR A 856 -7.05 1.92 -26.71
N PHE A 857 -6.82 1.13 -27.78
CA PHE A 857 -5.48 0.91 -28.34
C PHE A 857 -4.71 2.20 -28.66
N SER A 858 -5.41 3.26 -29.10
CA SER A 858 -4.76 4.50 -29.51
C SER A 858 -4.20 5.36 -28.36
N VAL A 859 -4.56 5.02 -27.11
CA VAL A 859 -4.21 5.77 -25.90
C VAL A 859 -3.18 5.00 -25.04
N GLU A 860 -2.96 3.71 -25.32
CA GLU A 860 -2.14 2.83 -24.49
C GLU A 860 -0.63 3.03 -24.70
N PRO A 861 0.19 3.18 -23.63
CA PRO A 861 1.63 3.20 -23.75
C PRO A 861 2.18 1.81 -24.10
N LEU A 862 2.94 1.71 -25.20
CA LEU A 862 3.48 0.45 -25.77
C LEU A 862 4.42 -0.38 -24.84
N ASN A 863 4.71 0.08 -23.61
CA ASN A 863 5.82 -0.41 -22.80
C ASN A 863 5.43 -1.09 -21.47
N SER A 864 4.16 -1.36 -21.19
CA SER A 864 3.77 -2.03 -19.95
C SER A 864 2.68 -3.07 -20.15
N SER A 865 3.05 -4.35 -19.96
CA SER A 865 2.21 -5.56 -19.82
C SER A 865 1.61 -6.18 -21.10
N ASN A 866 1.29 -7.49 -21.01
CA ASN A 866 0.59 -8.35 -22.00
C ASN A 866 -0.86 -7.89 -22.33
N LEU A 867 -1.22 -6.64 -22.01
CA LEU A 867 -2.54 -6.07 -22.17
C LEU A 867 -2.88 -5.79 -23.64
N ALA A 868 -1.90 -5.36 -24.43
CA ALA A 868 -2.07 -5.15 -25.87
C ALA A 868 -2.47 -6.46 -26.58
N ASP A 869 -1.84 -7.58 -26.20
CA ASP A 869 -2.17 -8.92 -26.71
C ASP A 869 -3.59 -9.32 -26.32
N SER A 870 -3.99 -9.07 -25.08
CA SER A 870 -5.33 -9.39 -24.57
C SER A 870 -6.43 -8.58 -25.28
N LEU A 871 -6.20 -7.29 -25.52
CA LEU A 871 -7.08 -6.43 -26.30
C LEU A 871 -7.20 -6.90 -27.75
N LEU A 872 -6.08 -7.34 -28.35
CA LEU A 872 -6.04 -7.84 -29.72
C LEU A 872 -6.81 -9.16 -29.86
N MET A 873 -6.60 -10.09 -28.92
CA MET A 873 -7.32 -11.35 -28.86
C MET A 873 -8.83 -11.13 -28.69
N THR A 874 -9.23 -10.22 -27.81
CA THR A 874 -10.65 -9.88 -27.60
C THR A 874 -11.28 -9.28 -28.86
N TRP A 875 -10.56 -8.37 -29.52
CA TRP A 875 -10.98 -7.81 -30.80
C TRP A 875 -11.15 -8.91 -31.85
N ALA A 876 -10.17 -9.81 -31.96
CA ALA A 876 -10.19 -10.93 -32.88
C ALA A 876 -11.35 -11.90 -32.60
N GLU A 877 -11.68 -12.16 -31.34
CA GLU A 877 -12.85 -12.98 -30.95
C GLU A 877 -14.17 -12.32 -31.34
N CYS A 878 -14.33 -11.01 -31.09
CA CYS A 878 -15.50 -10.26 -31.54
C CYS A 878 -15.66 -10.32 -33.07
N VAL A 879 -14.60 -10.05 -33.82
CA VAL A 879 -14.58 -10.13 -35.29
C VAL A 879 -14.85 -11.55 -35.77
N GLY A 880 -14.26 -12.56 -35.14
CA GLY A 880 -14.46 -13.98 -35.48
C GLY A 880 -15.92 -14.44 -35.39
N HIS A 881 -16.75 -13.73 -34.60
CA HIS A 881 -18.18 -13.98 -34.54
C HIS A 881 -18.99 -13.34 -35.69
N GLN A 882 -18.41 -12.49 -36.53
CA GLN A 882 -19.07 -11.80 -37.65
C GLN A 882 -19.38 -12.71 -38.86
N ALA A 883 -18.53 -13.68 -39.27
CA ALA A 883 -18.81 -14.80 -40.20
C ALA A 883 -17.51 -15.57 -40.62
N PRO A 884 -17.57 -16.80 -41.19
CA PRO A 884 -16.38 -17.54 -41.61
C PRO A 884 -15.91 -17.12 -43.01
N ALA A 885 -14.70 -16.56 -43.13
CA ALA A 885 -13.91 -16.60 -44.36
C ALA A 885 -12.45 -16.26 -44.04
N GLU A 886 -11.54 -17.14 -44.49
CA GLU A 886 -10.08 -17.17 -44.28
C GLU A 886 -9.30 -15.94 -44.80
N GLU A 887 -9.97 -14.90 -45.31
CA GLU A 887 -9.31 -13.81 -46.06
C GLU A 887 -8.96 -12.58 -45.21
N GLU A 888 -9.61 -12.33 -44.07
CA GLU A 888 -9.29 -11.15 -43.21
C GLU A 888 -8.28 -11.46 -42.10
N THR A 889 -8.21 -12.71 -41.63
CA THR A 889 -7.16 -13.19 -40.69
C THR A 889 -5.76 -13.16 -41.32
N ALA A 890 -5.65 -13.35 -42.64
CA ALA A 890 -4.38 -13.30 -43.36
C ALA A 890 -3.78 -11.88 -43.40
N LEU A 891 -4.63 -10.84 -43.45
CA LEU A 891 -4.16 -9.45 -43.58
C LEU A 891 -3.53 -8.91 -42.28
N TYR A 892 -3.85 -9.49 -41.12
CA TYR A 892 -3.34 -9.05 -39.81
C TYR A 892 -2.31 -10.00 -39.20
N GLY A 893 -2.25 -11.27 -39.61
CA GLY A 893 -1.09 -12.13 -39.35
C GLY A 893 0.22 -11.53 -39.89
N ASP A 894 0.14 -10.81 -41.01
CA ASP A 894 1.27 -10.07 -41.59
C ASP A 894 1.67 -8.82 -40.77
N LEU A 895 0.79 -8.30 -39.91
CA LEU A 895 1.10 -7.17 -39.01
C LEU A 895 1.74 -7.64 -37.69
N ALA A 896 1.35 -8.81 -37.17
CA ALA A 896 2.01 -9.43 -36.02
C ALA A 896 3.41 -9.97 -36.37
N CYS A 897 3.63 -10.43 -37.61
CA CYS A 897 4.95 -10.87 -38.09
C CYS A 897 5.97 -9.72 -38.28
N LEU A 898 5.58 -8.45 -38.12
CA LEU A 898 6.50 -7.32 -38.26
C LEU A 898 7.33 -7.02 -37.00
N GLU A 899 7.07 -7.69 -35.88
CA GLU A 899 7.93 -7.59 -34.68
C GLU A 899 9.11 -8.59 -34.69
N ASP A 900 9.17 -9.54 -35.64
CA ASP A 900 10.16 -10.63 -35.61
C ASP A 900 11.06 -10.73 -36.86
N LEU A 901 11.26 -9.62 -37.58
CA LEU A 901 12.23 -9.57 -38.70
C LEU A 901 13.66 -9.30 -38.23
N GLY A 902 14.20 -10.27 -37.49
CA GLY A 902 15.63 -10.56 -37.35
C GLY A 902 16.08 -11.87 -38.04
N GLY A 903 15.17 -12.60 -38.69
CA GLY A 903 15.42 -13.94 -39.25
C GLY A 903 15.02 -14.10 -40.72
N ASP A 904 15.91 -14.75 -41.49
CA ASP A 904 15.85 -15.02 -42.94
C ASP A 904 14.51 -15.69 -43.40
N PRO A 905 13.73 -15.10 -44.33
CA PRO A 905 12.37 -15.52 -44.67
C PRO A 905 12.28 -16.71 -45.63
N SER A 906 13.30 -17.58 -45.69
CA SER A 906 13.39 -18.63 -46.72
C SER A 906 13.01 -20.05 -46.29
N ARG A 907 12.48 -20.25 -45.07
CA ARG A 907 12.07 -21.60 -44.60
C ARG A 907 10.91 -21.60 -43.60
N VAL A 908 9.67 -21.51 -44.05
CA VAL A 908 8.56 -22.21 -43.38
C VAL A 908 7.53 -22.61 -44.44
N ASP A 909 7.54 -23.88 -44.84
CA ASP A 909 6.39 -24.52 -45.48
C ASP A 909 5.46 -24.99 -44.35
N VAL A 910 4.27 -24.40 -44.24
CA VAL A 910 3.19 -24.91 -43.37
C VAL A 910 2.16 -25.60 -44.26
N GLU A 911 2.09 -26.92 -44.18
CA GLU A 911 0.94 -27.70 -44.67
C GLU A 911 -0.22 -27.60 -43.66
N PRO A 912 -1.49 -27.50 -44.11
CA PRO A 912 -2.64 -27.36 -43.23
C PRO A 912 -3.15 -28.71 -42.70
N SER A 913 -3.39 -28.80 -41.39
CA SER A 913 -4.25 -29.82 -40.75
C SER A 913 -5.02 -29.24 -39.58
#